data_AF-A0AAW4YJH4-F1
#
_entry.id   AF-A0AAW4YJH4-F1
#
_cell.length_a   1.000
_cell.length_b   1.000
_cell.length_c   1.000
_cell.angle_alpha   90.00
_cell.angle_beta   90.00
_cell.angle_gamma   90.00
#
_symmetry.space_group_name_H-M   'P 1'
#
loop_
_entity.id
_entity.type
_entity.pdbx_description
1 polymer ?
#
loop_
_entity_poly.entity_id
_entity_poly.type
_entity_poly.pdbx_seq_one_letter_code
_entity_poly.pdbx_strand_id
1 'polypeptide(L)'
;MKRFLSMMAIALLACIATMAATAKKTNLKILYVGGHSDIETLGVADYDKEAHAKSIETRTAAWKVFLETYFTTVKTVQGKDYNYRMSYDYDVTIIDGDPTPIEPRRTIIENDRFSKLIPAKYFPENFDRPVITIADESETTGRYIGVKNDWYCLCLLGHAYNMNTKSAIFKGPYKVKITTTNRPTPAGAKEYAEMCQEKLPDMIPMWKVQNKDYSNTKGYKAGLVTRQWGYLDSPDTEIISGGESAKSYGAIAIGRHANFLHWGFSASPADMTEEAKPVFLNAVIYINKFKGHHIIARKLNEGISTRTTIDEHKYTVSKENYEAYKNSIEGFNNQIKHLADSLQKVVAAGGKMSETDKMYMKMAENPQPIPSYIDYVKERAGELYEMFGTDVDKYSSYYTENRPYFYGNLNDYDIKLDEDAKSIGIANNDKRILDKAISMWEKGKDIEKAKRILYRYTLLRYDNAKQWREWYNKYQSKLFFTESGGWLWLVNDLDPKTPGNDYSVLKFYEFNESNIAPIQEKATKEEPVALSSAVSAVGKDKELIIRMKIYPGYHIYAKVSDQDPYIQTTYDLKAEGDVKLVGELQKPVGRPMAGSKSIILEGEQIFRQKIEGKSGKITFIVNYQACDSHVCLMPKSKTITIEL
;
A
#
# COMPACT_ATOMS: atom_id res chain seq x y z
N MET A 1 -45.59 -10.87 -51.21
CA MET A 1 -45.12 -10.17 -49.98
C MET A 1 -45.35 -10.95 -48.69
N LYS A 2 -46.58 -11.35 -48.31
CA LYS A 2 -46.83 -12.06 -47.02
C LYS A 2 -46.02 -13.36 -46.81
N ARG A 3 -45.83 -14.19 -47.86
CA ARG A 3 -45.01 -15.42 -47.77
C ARG A 3 -43.50 -15.16 -47.65
N PHE A 4 -43.01 -14.04 -48.18
CA PHE A 4 -41.59 -13.65 -48.11
C PHE A 4 -41.25 -13.06 -46.72
N LEU A 5 -42.18 -12.27 -46.14
CA LEU A 5 -42.07 -11.81 -44.76
C LEU A 5 -42.17 -12.95 -43.73
N SER A 6 -43.02 -13.97 -43.95
CA SER A 6 -43.05 -15.15 -43.07
C SER A 6 -41.76 -15.98 -43.17
N MET A 7 -41.16 -16.14 -44.34
CA MET A 7 -39.87 -16.84 -44.47
C MET A 7 -38.70 -16.05 -43.86
N MET A 8 -38.67 -14.72 -43.99
CA MET A 8 -37.69 -13.89 -43.28
C MET A 8 -37.88 -13.91 -41.76
N ALA A 9 -39.13 -13.93 -41.26
CA ALA A 9 -39.40 -14.03 -39.83
C ALA A 9 -39.00 -15.39 -39.25
N ILE A 10 -39.22 -16.49 -39.99
CA ILE A 10 -38.81 -17.84 -39.59
C ILE A 10 -37.29 -18.00 -39.70
N ALA A 11 -36.63 -17.39 -40.70
CA ALA A 11 -35.17 -17.35 -40.80
C ALA A 11 -34.53 -16.47 -39.72
N LEU A 12 -35.15 -15.36 -39.31
CA LEU A 12 -34.70 -14.57 -38.17
C LEU A 12 -34.90 -15.33 -36.84
N LEU A 13 -36.03 -16.02 -36.67
CA LEU A 13 -36.29 -16.86 -35.50
C LEU A 13 -35.36 -18.09 -35.44
N ALA A 14 -35.01 -18.67 -36.58
CA ALA A 14 -34.02 -19.73 -36.68
C ALA A 14 -32.60 -19.21 -36.39
N CYS A 15 -32.23 -18.02 -36.86
CA CYS A 15 -30.94 -17.38 -36.55
C CYS A 15 -30.83 -16.98 -35.07
N ILE A 16 -31.92 -16.51 -34.45
CA ILE A 16 -31.97 -16.20 -33.01
C ILE A 16 -31.93 -17.50 -32.17
N ALA A 17 -32.58 -18.57 -32.64
CA ALA A 17 -32.52 -19.88 -31.98
C ALA A 17 -31.15 -20.55 -32.12
N THR A 18 -30.41 -20.33 -33.22
CA THR A 18 -29.05 -20.88 -33.40
C THR A 18 -27.95 -20.12 -32.66
N MET A 19 -28.20 -18.89 -32.20
CA MET A 19 -27.26 -18.16 -31.32
C MET A 19 -27.48 -18.48 -29.83
N ALA A 20 -28.52 -19.24 -29.50
CA ALA A 20 -28.77 -19.77 -28.16
C ALA A 20 -28.35 -21.26 -28.06
N ALA A 21 -27.12 -21.58 -28.47
CA ALA A 21 -26.41 -22.64 -27.77
C ALA A 21 -26.16 -22.10 -26.35
N THR A 22 -27.16 -22.24 -25.47
CA THR A 22 -27.06 -21.84 -24.07
C THR A 22 -25.84 -22.54 -23.50
N ALA A 23 -24.76 -21.78 -23.28
CA ALA A 23 -23.57 -22.31 -22.65
C ALA A 23 -24.02 -23.03 -21.38
N LYS A 24 -23.62 -24.29 -21.21
CA LYS A 24 -23.97 -25.05 -20.02
C LYS A 24 -23.46 -24.25 -18.82
N LYS A 25 -24.37 -23.67 -18.06
CA LYS A 25 -24.02 -22.83 -16.91
C LYS A 25 -23.25 -23.67 -15.89
N THR A 26 -22.17 -23.11 -15.38
CA THR A 26 -21.45 -23.67 -14.24
C THR A 26 -22.25 -23.41 -12.97
N ASN A 27 -22.40 -24.45 -12.14
CA ASN A 27 -23.17 -24.36 -10.90
C ASN A 27 -22.35 -23.70 -9.79
N LEU A 28 -22.24 -22.37 -9.85
CA LEU A 28 -21.64 -21.52 -8.82
C LEU A 28 -22.52 -20.30 -8.58
N LYS A 29 -22.55 -19.85 -7.33
CA LYS A 29 -23.16 -18.59 -6.92
C LYS A 29 -22.12 -17.48 -6.92
N ILE A 30 -22.32 -16.48 -7.75
CA ILE A 30 -21.39 -15.35 -7.91
C ILE A 30 -21.98 -14.09 -7.31
N LEU A 31 -21.21 -13.42 -6.46
CA LEU A 31 -21.50 -12.06 -6.00
C LEU A 31 -20.58 -11.09 -6.75
N TYR A 32 -21.16 -10.23 -7.58
CA TYR A 32 -20.44 -9.15 -8.24
C TYR A 32 -20.70 -7.82 -7.49
N VAL A 33 -19.62 -7.20 -7.05
CA VAL A 33 -19.60 -5.91 -6.35
C VAL A 33 -19.11 -4.86 -7.34
N GLY A 34 -20.03 -4.12 -7.94
CA GLY A 34 -19.73 -3.05 -8.89
C GLY A 34 -19.58 -1.69 -8.21
N GLY A 35 -19.12 -0.69 -8.95
CA GLY A 35 -18.99 0.68 -8.43
C GLY A 35 -17.95 1.51 -9.17
N HIS A 36 -17.04 0.88 -9.90
CA HIS A 36 -16.12 1.57 -10.79
C HIS A 36 -16.73 1.86 -12.16
N SER A 37 -16.11 2.84 -12.82
CA SER A 37 -16.39 3.31 -14.17
C SER A 37 -15.30 2.82 -15.13
N ASP A 38 -15.60 2.72 -16.42
CA ASP A 38 -14.59 2.60 -17.48
C ASP A 38 -13.78 3.90 -17.70
N ILE A 39 -14.18 5.01 -17.06
CA ILE A 39 -13.54 6.33 -17.11
C ILE A 39 -12.66 6.51 -15.87
N GLU A 40 -11.39 6.83 -16.08
CA GLU A 40 -10.42 7.12 -15.02
C GLU A 40 -10.73 8.46 -14.33
N THR A 41 -10.68 8.45 -12.99
CA THR A 41 -10.87 9.64 -12.17
C THR A 41 -9.75 9.87 -11.17
N LEU A 42 -8.87 8.88 -10.96
CA LEU A 42 -7.72 9.02 -10.08
C LEU A 42 -6.77 10.10 -10.62
N GLY A 43 -6.51 11.12 -9.80
CA GLY A 43 -5.66 12.25 -10.19
C GLY A 43 -6.30 13.23 -11.18
N VAL A 44 -7.59 13.08 -11.50
CA VAL A 44 -8.31 13.96 -12.43
C VAL A 44 -9.22 14.89 -11.63
N ALA A 45 -8.87 16.18 -11.56
CA ALA A 45 -9.61 17.16 -10.75
C ALA A 45 -11.02 17.45 -11.29
N ASP A 46 -11.15 17.60 -12.61
CA ASP A 46 -12.41 17.86 -13.30
C ASP A 46 -12.70 16.73 -14.30
N TYR A 47 -13.78 15.98 -14.05
CA TYR A 47 -14.28 14.95 -14.94
C TYR A 47 -15.80 15.07 -15.10
N ASP A 48 -16.33 14.53 -16.19
CA ASP A 48 -17.77 14.48 -16.45
C ASP A 48 -18.45 13.49 -15.49
N LYS A 49 -19.12 14.03 -14.46
CA LYS A 49 -19.79 13.25 -13.41
C LYS A 49 -20.99 12.46 -13.93
N GLU A 50 -21.71 12.97 -14.92
CA GLU A 50 -22.86 12.29 -15.51
C GLU A 50 -22.41 11.12 -16.38
N ALA A 51 -21.40 11.34 -17.23
CA ALA A 51 -20.79 10.28 -18.02
C ALA A 51 -20.16 9.21 -17.11
N HIS A 52 -19.50 9.62 -16.03
CA HIS A 52 -18.94 8.70 -15.03
C HIS A 52 -20.03 7.85 -14.36
N ALA A 53 -21.11 8.46 -13.87
CA ALA A 53 -22.22 7.73 -13.25
C ALA A 53 -22.88 6.74 -14.23
N LYS A 54 -23.12 7.17 -15.48
CA LYS A 54 -23.67 6.31 -16.53
C LYS A 54 -22.72 5.16 -16.91
N SER A 55 -21.42 5.42 -16.89
CA SER A 55 -20.39 4.41 -17.13
C SER A 55 -20.41 3.33 -16.05
N ILE A 56 -20.57 3.68 -14.76
CA ILE A 56 -20.74 2.70 -13.67
C ILE A 56 -21.96 1.80 -13.92
N GLU A 57 -23.10 2.37 -14.28
CA GLU A 57 -24.32 1.61 -14.58
C GLU A 57 -24.12 0.64 -15.76
N THR A 58 -23.51 1.14 -16.84
CA THR A 58 -23.24 0.37 -18.06
C THR A 58 -22.27 -0.77 -17.79
N ARG A 59 -21.17 -0.51 -17.08
CA ARG A 59 -20.18 -1.51 -16.68
C ARG A 59 -20.78 -2.58 -15.78
N THR A 60 -21.57 -2.17 -14.78
CA THR A 60 -22.28 -3.10 -13.88
C THR A 60 -23.23 -4.01 -14.66
N ALA A 61 -23.99 -3.45 -15.60
CA ALA A 61 -24.89 -4.23 -16.45
C ALA A 61 -24.13 -5.21 -17.37
N ALA A 62 -23.00 -4.79 -17.96
CA ALA A 62 -22.17 -5.66 -18.80
C ALA A 62 -21.64 -6.87 -18.01
N TRP A 63 -21.14 -6.64 -16.79
CA TRP A 63 -20.73 -7.71 -15.88
C TRP A 63 -21.88 -8.65 -15.50
N LYS A 64 -23.04 -8.10 -15.15
CA LYS A 64 -24.22 -8.91 -14.83
C LYS A 64 -24.58 -9.86 -15.96
N VAL A 65 -24.78 -9.33 -17.16
CA VAL A 65 -25.19 -10.11 -18.34
C VAL A 65 -24.12 -11.17 -18.68
N PHE A 66 -22.85 -10.78 -18.64
CA PHE A 66 -21.75 -11.69 -18.89
C PHE A 66 -21.76 -12.87 -17.90
N LEU A 67 -21.81 -12.60 -16.60
CA LEU A 67 -21.78 -13.66 -15.58
C LEU A 67 -23.05 -14.52 -15.60
N GLU A 68 -24.24 -13.93 -15.78
CA GLU A 68 -25.52 -14.67 -15.83
C GLU A 68 -25.59 -15.62 -17.02
N THR A 69 -24.83 -15.36 -18.08
CA THR A 69 -24.71 -16.26 -19.24
C THR A 69 -24.03 -17.58 -18.84
N TYR A 70 -23.08 -17.56 -17.91
CA TYR A 70 -22.19 -18.68 -17.61
C TYR A 70 -22.37 -19.29 -16.22
N PHE A 71 -23.05 -18.64 -15.28
CA PHE A 71 -23.23 -19.13 -13.90
C PHE A 71 -24.71 -19.23 -13.50
N THR A 72 -25.04 -20.22 -12.68
CA THR A 72 -26.43 -20.53 -12.30
C THR A 72 -27.06 -19.45 -11.42
N THR A 73 -26.27 -18.77 -10.60
CA THR A 73 -26.75 -17.70 -9.72
C THR A 73 -25.76 -16.54 -9.73
N VAL A 74 -26.25 -15.34 -10.02
CA VAL A 74 -25.46 -14.12 -9.98
C VAL A 74 -26.25 -13.07 -9.22
N LYS A 75 -25.59 -12.41 -8.26
CA LYS A 75 -26.10 -11.21 -7.60
C LYS A 75 -25.16 -10.06 -7.86
N THR A 76 -25.73 -8.91 -8.20
CA THR A 76 -25.00 -7.64 -8.28
C THR A 76 -25.37 -6.73 -7.13
N VAL A 77 -24.36 -6.07 -6.55
CA VAL A 77 -24.51 -4.99 -5.56
C VAL A 77 -23.54 -3.87 -5.88
N GLN A 78 -23.81 -2.67 -5.35
CA GLN A 78 -22.85 -1.56 -5.40
C GLN A 78 -21.85 -1.71 -4.24
N GLY A 79 -20.61 -1.25 -4.43
CA GLY A 79 -19.54 -1.33 -3.43
C GLY A 79 -19.95 -0.76 -2.07
N LYS A 80 -20.57 0.43 -2.06
CA LYS A 80 -21.10 1.06 -0.85
C LYS A 80 -22.11 0.19 -0.06
N ASP A 81 -22.84 -0.69 -0.75
CA ASP A 81 -23.87 -1.56 -0.16
C ASP A 81 -23.31 -2.96 0.19
N TYR A 82 -22.09 -3.26 -0.25
CA TYR A 82 -21.41 -4.51 0.07
C TYR A 82 -20.82 -4.47 1.48
N ASN A 83 -20.93 -5.61 2.16
CA ASN A 83 -20.10 -5.92 3.33
C ASN A 83 -19.61 -7.36 3.22
N TYR A 84 -18.46 -7.67 3.84
CA TYR A 84 -17.80 -8.96 3.66
C TYR A 84 -18.67 -10.18 4.00
N ARG A 85 -19.66 -10.04 4.91
CA ARG A 85 -20.53 -11.14 5.33
C ARG A 85 -21.39 -11.65 4.17
N MET A 86 -21.72 -10.79 3.21
CA MET A 86 -22.44 -11.19 2.01
C MET A 86 -21.70 -12.30 1.24
N SER A 87 -20.36 -12.29 1.24
CA SER A 87 -19.54 -13.32 0.56
C SER A 87 -19.76 -14.73 1.10
N TYR A 88 -20.34 -14.90 2.29
CA TYR A 88 -20.59 -16.22 2.86
C TYR A 88 -21.77 -16.95 2.21
N ASP A 89 -22.68 -16.21 1.56
CA ASP A 89 -23.85 -16.74 0.85
C ASP A 89 -23.54 -17.15 -0.61
N TYR A 90 -22.33 -16.83 -1.08
CA TYR A 90 -21.86 -17.06 -2.45
C TYR A 90 -20.58 -17.90 -2.45
N ASP A 91 -20.25 -18.45 -3.62
CA ASP A 91 -19.06 -19.27 -3.82
C ASP A 91 -17.85 -18.41 -4.17
N VAL A 92 -18.05 -17.34 -4.94
CA VAL A 92 -17.01 -16.38 -5.32
C VAL A 92 -17.56 -14.96 -5.30
N THR A 93 -16.80 -14.03 -4.73
CA THR A 93 -17.04 -12.59 -4.80
C THR A 93 -16.08 -11.95 -5.80
N ILE A 94 -16.59 -11.13 -6.72
CA ILE A 94 -15.80 -10.31 -7.65
C ILE A 94 -15.95 -8.85 -7.22
N ILE A 95 -14.85 -8.18 -6.90
CA ILE A 95 -14.83 -6.79 -6.45
C ILE A 95 -14.25 -5.90 -7.55
N ASP A 96 -15.09 -4.99 -8.03
CA ASP A 96 -14.86 -4.03 -9.11
C ASP A 96 -15.44 -2.64 -8.73
N GLY A 97 -15.49 -2.35 -7.43
CA GLY A 97 -15.98 -1.09 -6.91
C GLY A 97 -15.81 -1.01 -5.41
N ASP A 98 -15.53 0.21 -4.93
CA ASP A 98 -15.05 0.46 -3.58
C ASP A 98 -16.09 0.06 -2.51
N PRO A 99 -15.79 -0.95 -1.67
CA PRO A 99 -16.63 -1.30 -0.53
C PRO A 99 -16.72 -0.21 0.54
N THR A 100 -17.72 -0.30 1.43
CA THR A 100 -17.66 0.42 2.70
C THR A 100 -16.74 -0.33 3.69
N PRO A 101 -15.69 0.29 4.26
CA PRO A 101 -14.79 -0.41 5.17
C PRO A 101 -15.44 -0.69 6.53
N ILE A 102 -15.02 -1.78 7.18
CA ILE A 102 -15.32 -2.11 8.59
C ILE A 102 -14.68 -1.07 9.50
N GLU A 103 -13.40 -0.78 9.25
CA GLU A 103 -12.64 0.28 9.92
C GLU A 103 -12.08 1.21 8.83
N PRO A 104 -12.46 2.49 8.80
CA PRO A 104 -11.96 3.43 7.81
C PRO A 104 -10.46 3.71 7.97
N ARG A 105 -9.82 4.11 6.86
CA ARG A 105 -8.41 4.53 6.83
C ARG A 105 -8.18 5.66 7.84
N ARG A 106 -7.13 5.52 8.67
CA ARG A 106 -6.71 6.53 9.66
C ARG A 106 -5.32 7.05 9.32
N THR A 107 -5.18 8.36 9.16
CA THR A 107 -3.88 9.04 8.97
C THR A 107 -3.56 9.82 10.24
N ILE A 108 -2.32 9.72 10.70
CA ILE A 108 -1.84 10.37 11.92
C ILE A 108 -0.66 11.27 11.54
N ILE A 109 -0.81 12.55 11.83
CA ILE A 109 0.21 13.58 11.68
C ILE A 109 0.55 14.06 13.09
N GLU A 110 1.83 14.08 13.45
CA GLU A 110 2.31 14.52 14.76
C GLU A 110 3.31 15.65 14.56
N ASN A 111 3.08 16.79 15.21
CA ASN A 111 3.92 17.99 15.08
C ASN A 111 4.22 18.35 13.61
N ASP A 112 3.16 18.46 12.80
CA ASP A 112 3.19 18.78 11.36
C ASP A 112 3.98 17.79 10.49
N ARG A 113 4.26 16.58 10.98
CA ARG A 113 4.95 15.52 10.23
C ARG A 113 4.09 14.27 10.16
N PHE A 114 4.09 13.62 9.01
CA PHE A 114 3.47 12.31 8.87
C PHE A 114 4.10 11.33 9.88
N SER A 115 3.26 10.68 10.68
CA SER A 115 3.69 9.69 11.67
C SER A 115 3.28 8.28 11.23
N LYS A 116 2.00 8.06 10.92
CA LYS A 116 1.49 6.73 10.58
C LYS A 116 0.26 6.78 9.68
N LEU A 117 0.19 5.82 8.76
CA LEU A 117 -1.02 5.49 8.00
C LEU A 117 -1.50 4.10 8.41
N ILE A 118 -2.75 4.02 8.87
CA ILE A 118 -3.46 2.77 9.07
C ILE A 118 -4.43 2.62 7.89
N PRO A 119 -4.23 1.63 7.02
CA PRO A 119 -5.13 1.35 5.90
C PRO A 119 -6.57 1.05 6.36
N ALA A 120 -7.52 1.19 5.45
CA ALA A 120 -8.90 0.77 5.73
C ALA A 120 -9.01 -0.76 5.80
N LYS A 121 -9.81 -1.26 6.75
CA LYS A 121 -10.08 -2.70 6.94
C LYS A 121 -11.39 -3.07 6.27
N TYR A 122 -11.33 -3.89 5.21
CA TYR A 122 -12.51 -4.35 4.47
C TYR A 122 -12.92 -5.79 4.82
N PHE A 123 -11.96 -6.59 5.23
CA PHE A 123 -12.13 -7.99 5.62
C PHE A 123 -11.60 -8.22 7.04
N PRO A 124 -12.21 -9.16 7.80
CA PRO A 124 -11.56 -9.67 9.00
C PRO A 124 -10.31 -10.47 8.62
N GLU A 125 -9.34 -10.57 9.53
CA GLU A 125 -8.06 -11.24 9.31
C GLU A 125 -8.23 -12.73 8.96
N ASN A 126 -9.29 -13.36 9.47
CA ASN A 126 -9.64 -14.76 9.23
C ASN A 126 -10.63 -14.96 8.06
N PHE A 127 -10.82 -13.97 7.18
CA PHE A 127 -11.69 -14.11 6.03
C PHE A 127 -11.25 -15.26 5.11
N ASP A 128 -12.20 -16.11 4.71
CA ASP A 128 -11.93 -17.44 4.13
C ASP A 128 -12.68 -17.71 2.81
N ARG A 129 -13.31 -16.67 2.25
CA ARG A 129 -14.12 -16.80 1.02
C ARG A 129 -13.31 -16.42 -0.23
N PRO A 130 -13.49 -17.12 -1.35
CA PRO A 130 -12.84 -16.78 -2.63
C PRO A 130 -13.20 -15.37 -3.12
N VAL A 131 -12.18 -14.58 -3.45
CA VAL A 131 -12.32 -13.21 -3.96
C VAL A 131 -11.49 -13.03 -5.23
N ILE A 132 -12.08 -12.40 -6.25
CA ILE A 132 -11.36 -11.80 -7.37
C ILE A 132 -11.46 -10.29 -7.21
N THR A 133 -10.33 -9.61 -7.30
CA THR A 133 -10.27 -8.14 -7.34
C THR A 133 -9.88 -7.69 -8.74
N ILE A 134 -10.57 -6.67 -9.25
CA ILE A 134 -10.29 -6.06 -10.56
C ILE A 134 -9.42 -4.82 -10.36
N ALA A 135 -8.32 -4.73 -11.12
CA ALA A 135 -7.40 -3.59 -11.10
C ALA A 135 -6.98 -3.19 -9.66
N ASP A 136 -7.17 -1.92 -9.30
CA ASP A 136 -6.80 -1.28 -8.04
C ASP A 136 -7.50 -1.83 -6.80
N GLU A 137 -8.64 -2.51 -6.94
CA GLU A 137 -9.37 -3.10 -5.80
C GLU A 137 -8.54 -4.13 -5.02
N SER A 138 -7.52 -4.69 -5.67
CA SER A 138 -6.59 -5.66 -5.07
C SER A 138 -5.80 -5.03 -3.94
N GLU A 139 -5.33 -3.81 -4.19
CA GLU A 139 -4.66 -2.98 -3.20
C GLU A 139 -5.68 -2.47 -2.18
N THR A 140 -6.74 -1.81 -2.65
CA THR A 140 -7.72 -1.14 -1.78
C THR A 140 -8.26 -2.08 -0.71
N THR A 141 -8.74 -3.26 -1.10
CA THR A 141 -9.40 -4.19 -0.19
C THR A 141 -8.45 -5.17 0.49
N GLY A 142 -7.31 -5.47 -0.15
CA GLY A 142 -6.33 -6.46 0.32
C GLY A 142 -5.26 -5.91 1.27
N ARG A 143 -5.01 -4.60 1.25
CA ARG A 143 -3.91 -3.95 1.99
C ARG A 143 -3.86 -4.31 3.46
N TYR A 144 -4.95 -4.11 4.20
CA TYR A 144 -4.95 -4.27 5.66
C TYR A 144 -4.65 -5.70 6.08
N ILE A 145 -5.20 -6.69 5.37
CA ILE A 145 -4.97 -8.10 5.70
C ILE A 145 -3.64 -8.62 5.12
N GLY A 146 -2.88 -7.79 4.39
CA GLY A 146 -1.56 -8.13 3.86
C GLY A 146 -1.59 -9.07 2.66
N VAL A 147 -2.57 -8.92 1.75
CA VAL A 147 -2.53 -9.63 0.46
C VAL A 147 -1.30 -9.15 -0.31
N LYS A 148 -0.53 -10.05 -0.92
CA LYS A 148 0.63 -9.71 -1.76
C LYS A 148 0.28 -9.05 -3.08
N ASN A 149 -1.00 -8.95 -3.42
CA ASN A 149 -1.55 -8.28 -4.61
C ASN A 149 -1.52 -6.76 -4.42
N ASP A 150 -0.32 -6.23 -4.21
CA ASP A 150 -0.05 -4.85 -3.80
C ASP A 150 -0.04 -3.87 -4.98
N TRP A 151 0.07 -2.58 -4.64
CA TRP A 151 0.24 -1.50 -5.60
C TRP A 151 1.69 -1.34 -6.04
N TYR A 152 2.10 -2.04 -7.11
CA TYR A 152 3.34 -1.65 -7.79
C TYR A 152 3.10 -0.42 -8.66
N CYS A 153 2.07 -0.45 -9.49
CA CYS A 153 1.68 0.68 -10.31
C CYS A 153 0.32 0.50 -10.97
N LEU A 154 -0.43 1.59 -11.05
CA LEU A 154 -1.61 1.70 -11.91
C LEU A 154 -1.18 2.12 -13.34
N CYS A 155 -0.61 1.17 -14.09
CA CYS A 155 -0.11 1.40 -15.45
C CYS A 155 -0.19 0.16 -16.34
N LEU A 156 -1.06 -0.80 -16.03
CA LEU A 156 -1.24 -1.98 -16.88
C LEU A 156 -2.01 -1.62 -18.15
N LEU A 157 -1.44 -1.97 -19.30
CA LEU A 157 -2.02 -1.88 -20.63
C LEU A 157 -2.76 -3.18 -21.03
N GLY A 158 -3.30 -3.22 -22.24
CA GLY A 158 -4.19 -4.29 -22.66
C GLY A 158 -3.58 -5.64 -23.02
N HIS A 159 -2.28 -5.88 -22.77
CA HIS A 159 -1.61 -7.14 -23.14
C HIS A 159 -0.96 -7.85 -21.95
N ALA A 160 -1.10 -9.18 -21.92
CA ALA A 160 -0.42 -10.07 -20.98
C ALA A 160 0.81 -10.71 -21.64
N TYR A 161 1.84 -10.96 -20.84
CA TYR A 161 2.99 -11.79 -21.21
C TYR A 161 3.44 -12.63 -20.01
N ASN A 162 4.49 -13.45 -20.16
CA ASN A 162 4.95 -14.38 -19.12
C ASN A 162 3.83 -15.27 -18.56
N MET A 163 2.92 -15.69 -19.44
CA MET A 163 1.76 -16.49 -19.05
C MET A 163 2.18 -17.89 -18.64
N ASN A 164 1.80 -18.31 -17.44
CA ASN A 164 1.82 -19.71 -17.04
C ASN A 164 0.67 -20.46 -17.70
N THR A 165 0.83 -20.82 -18.97
CA THR A 165 -0.18 -21.56 -19.77
C THR A 165 -0.52 -22.93 -19.20
N LYS A 166 0.26 -23.44 -18.23
CA LYS A 166 -0.06 -24.66 -17.49
C LYS A 166 -1.08 -24.43 -16.37
N SER A 167 -1.34 -23.18 -15.96
CA SER A 167 -2.34 -22.84 -14.96
C SER A 167 -3.74 -23.29 -15.39
N ALA A 168 -4.59 -23.63 -14.42
CA ALA A 168 -5.93 -24.12 -14.69
C ALA A 168 -6.78 -23.09 -15.44
N ILE A 169 -6.51 -21.80 -15.27
CA ILE A 169 -7.30 -20.73 -15.90
C ILE A 169 -7.21 -20.75 -17.44
N PHE A 170 -6.10 -21.23 -17.99
CA PHE A 170 -5.90 -21.35 -19.44
C PHE A 170 -6.32 -22.72 -20.00
N LYS A 171 -6.67 -23.67 -19.13
CA LYS A 171 -6.99 -25.05 -19.51
C LYS A 171 -8.49 -25.32 -19.60
N GLY A 172 -9.28 -24.70 -18.74
CA GLY A 172 -10.72 -24.93 -18.69
C GLY A 172 -11.33 -24.71 -17.31
N PRO A 173 -12.64 -24.96 -17.16
CA PRO A 173 -13.48 -25.77 -18.05
C PRO A 173 -14.01 -25.08 -19.30
N TYR A 174 -14.03 -23.75 -19.39
CA TYR A 174 -14.35 -23.05 -20.64
C TYR A 174 -13.17 -23.10 -21.59
N LYS A 175 -13.42 -23.46 -22.85
CA LYS A 175 -12.36 -23.63 -23.84
C LYS A 175 -11.65 -22.31 -24.08
N VAL A 176 -10.35 -22.30 -23.82
CA VAL A 176 -9.45 -21.17 -24.05
C VAL A 176 -8.57 -21.49 -25.25
N LYS A 177 -8.50 -20.56 -26.22
CA LYS A 177 -7.56 -20.60 -27.33
C LYS A 177 -6.90 -19.22 -27.41
N ILE A 178 -5.71 -19.12 -26.83
CA ILE A 178 -4.95 -17.87 -26.79
C ILE A 178 -4.14 -17.74 -28.08
N THR A 179 -4.24 -16.57 -28.70
CA THR A 179 -3.30 -16.13 -29.74
C THR A 179 -2.33 -15.12 -29.15
N THR A 180 -1.07 -15.20 -29.58
CA THR A 180 -0.04 -14.23 -29.19
C THR A 180 0.54 -13.55 -30.41
N THR A 181 0.94 -12.31 -30.24
CA THR A 181 1.68 -11.53 -31.24
C THR A 181 2.99 -11.07 -30.63
N ASN A 182 4.09 -11.14 -31.38
CA ASN A 182 5.36 -10.60 -30.92
C ASN A 182 5.28 -9.08 -30.91
N ARG A 183 5.45 -8.49 -29.73
CA ARG A 183 5.44 -7.03 -29.51
C ARG A 183 6.76 -6.59 -28.88
N PRO A 184 7.18 -5.33 -29.05
CA PRO A 184 8.35 -4.81 -28.39
C PRO A 184 8.27 -5.00 -26.87
N THR A 185 9.39 -5.35 -26.26
CA THR A 185 9.49 -5.36 -24.80
C THR A 185 9.19 -3.98 -24.24
N PRO A 186 8.34 -3.87 -23.19
CA PRO A 186 7.94 -2.57 -22.65
C PRO A 186 9.15 -1.71 -22.27
N ALA A 187 9.10 -0.42 -22.60
CA ALA A 187 10.22 0.50 -22.36
C ALA A 187 10.60 0.57 -20.88
N GLY A 188 9.62 0.64 -19.96
CA GLY A 188 9.89 0.64 -18.52
C GLY A 188 10.52 -0.65 -17.99
N ALA A 189 10.29 -1.80 -18.67
CA ALA A 189 10.99 -3.03 -18.34
C ALA A 189 12.46 -2.99 -18.79
N LYS A 190 12.76 -2.40 -19.97
CA LYS A 190 14.13 -2.22 -20.45
C LYS A 190 14.91 -1.24 -19.57
N GLU A 191 14.32 -0.10 -19.22
CA GLU A 191 14.93 0.90 -18.34
C GLU A 191 15.31 0.29 -16.97
N TYR A 192 14.38 -0.43 -16.33
CA TYR A 192 14.67 -1.11 -15.07
C TYR A 192 15.74 -2.20 -15.23
N ALA A 193 15.71 -2.97 -16.33
CA ALA A 193 16.71 -4.00 -16.59
C ALA A 193 18.12 -3.42 -16.76
N GLU A 194 18.26 -2.27 -17.42
CA GLU A 194 19.54 -1.55 -17.54
C GLU A 194 20.09 -1.15 -16.15
N MET A 195 19.23 -0.65 -15.26
CA MET A 195 19.62 -0.32 -13.88
C MET A 195 20.11 -1.52 -13.08
N CYS A 196 19.62 -2.72 -13.41
CA CYS A 196 19.94 -3.97 -12.72
C CYS A 196 20.94 -4.86 -13.49
N GLN A 197 21.49 -4.38 -14.61
CA GLN A 197 22.35 -5.14 -15.54
C GLN A 197 21.71 -6.44 -16.06
N GLU A 198 20.38 -6.47 -16.18
CA GLU A 198 19.63 -7.58 -16.77
C GLU A 198 19.52 -7.42 -18.28
N LYS A 199 19.56 -8.54 -19.01
CA LYS A 199 19.33 -8.57 -20.47
C LYS A 199 17.94 -9.10 -20.76
N LEU A 200 17.12 -8.28 -21.42
CA LEU A 200 15.78 -8.64 -21.87
C LEU A 200 15.76 -8.87 -23.39
N PRO A 201 14.85 -9.72 -23.90
CA PRO A 201 14.62 -9.83 -25.34
C PRO A 201 14.08 -8.51 -25.89
N ASP A 202 14.27 -8.25 -27.19
CA ASP A 202 13.68 -7.05 -27.82
C ASP A 202 12.19 -7.18 -28.07
N MET A 203 11.72 -8.41 -28.29
CA MET A 203 10.34 -8.74 -28.61
C MET A 203 9.85 -9.87 -27.70
N ILE A 204 8.61 -9.78 -27.24
CA ILE A 204 7.96 -10.79 -26.39
C ILE A 204 6.62 -11.20 -27.03
N PRO A 205 6.26 -12.49 -27.04
CA PRO A 205 4.92 -12.91 -27.41
C PRO A 205 3.92 -12.44 -26.35
N MET A 206 2.96 -11.62 -26.76
CA MET A 206 1.95 -11.07 -25.87
C MET A 206 0.54 -11.44 -26.34
N TRP A 207 -0.32 -11.72 -25.37
CA TRP A 207 -1.75 -11.98 -25.58
C TRP A 207 -2.55 -10.71 -25.32
N LYS A 208 -3.46 -10.34 -26.25
CA LYS A 208 -4.34 -9.18 -26.08
C LYS A 208 -5.55 -9.53 -25.20
N VAL A 209 -5.62 -8.93 -24.02
CA VAL A 209 -6.66 -9.18 -23.01
C VAL A 209 -7.85 -8.23 -23.16
N GLN A 210 -7.58 -6.95 -23.42
CA GLN A 210 -8.60 -5.92 -23.59
C GLN A 210 -8.39 -5.08 -24.85
N ASN A 211 -9.49 -4.58 -25.40
CA ASN A 211 -9.52 -3.78 -26.61
C ASN A 211 -9.23 -2.30 -26.37
N LYS A 212 -9.60 -1.80 -25.19
CA LYS A 212 -9.35 -0.42 -24.77
C LYS A 212 -8.43 -0.40 -23.55
N ASP A 213 -7.53 0.58 -23.51
CA ASP A 213 -6.69 0.92 -22.36
C ASP A 213 -6.31 2.41 -22.45
N TYR A 214 -5.58 2.91 -21.44
CA TYR A 214 -5.23 4.33 -21.38
C TYR A 214 -4.27 4.79 -22.50
N SER A 215 -3.61 3.87 -23.22
CA SER A 215 -2.72 4.21 -24.35
C SER A 215 -3.47 4.41 -25.67
N ASN A 216 -4.59 3.71 -25.86
CA ASN A 216 -5.38 3.79 -27.10
C ASN A 216 -6.72 4.51 -26.93
N THR A 217 -7.17 4.71 -25.69
CA THR A 217 -8.42 5.39 -25.33
C THR A 217 -8.14 6.35 -24.19
N LYS A 218 -8.02 7.64 -24.51
CA LYS A 218 -7.72 8.68 -23.52
C LYS A 218 -8.77 8.69 -22.40
N GLY A 219 -8.31 8.67 -21.15
CA GLY A 219 -9.18 8.70 -19.97
C GLY A 219 -9.85 7.37 -19.64
N TYR A 220 -9.49 6.27 -20.31
CA TYR A 220 -9.94 4.94 -19.92
C TYR A 220 -9.27 4.49 -18.62
N LYS A 221 -10.01 3.78 -17.76
CA LYS A 221 -9.52 3.26 -16.47
C LYS A 221 -8.24 2.44 -16.67
N ALA A 222 -7.20 2.75 -15.91
CA ALA A 222 -5.93 2.02 -15.97
C ALA A 222 -6.01 0.72 -15.17
N GLY A 223 -5.28 -0.31 -15.61
CA GLY A 223 -5.14 -1.54 -14.82
C GLY A 223 -3.99 -1.44 -13.81
N LEU A 224 -3.97 -2.35 -12.84
CA LEU A 224 -2.96 -2.42 -11.79
C LEU A 224 -1.98 -3.57 -12.09
N VAL A 225 -0.69 -3.35 -11.87
CA VAL A 225 0.31 -4.41 -11.69
C VAL A 225 0.79 -4.49 -10.24
N THR A 226 1.15 -5.70 -9.81
CA THR A 226 1.67 -6.04 -8.49
C THR A 226 3.18 -6.34 -8.53
N ARG A 227 3.89 -6.09 -7.42
CA ARG A 227 5.34 -6.33 -7.30
C ARG A 227 5.66 -7.81 -7.29
N GLN A 228 6.70 -8.20 -8.01
CA GLN A 228 7.18 -9.59 -8.07
C GLN A 228 8.00 -10.02 -6.86
N TRP A 229 8.66 -9.07 -6.20
CA TRP A 229 9.66 -9.38 -5.18
C TRP A 229 8.99 -9.98 -3.93
N GLY A 230 9.42 -11.19 -3.58
CA GLY A 230 8.83 -11.99 -2.50
C GLY A 230 7.43 -12.52 -2.80
N TYR A 231 6.87 -12.35 -4.00
CA TYR A 231 5.51 -12.84 -4.29
C TYR A 231 5.40 -14.36 -4.10
N LEU A 232 6.37 -15.11 -4.62
CA LEU A 232 6.44 -16.58 -4.56
C LEU A 232 7.18 -17.15 -3.34
N ASP A 233 7.53 -16.32 -2.35
CA ASP A 233 8.21 -16.79 -1.12
C ASP A 233 7.25 -17.45 -0.09
N SER A 234 6.01 -17.76 -0.51
CA SER A 234 4.98 -18.39 0.32
C SER A 234 4.28 -19.50 -0.48
N PRO A 235 3.96 -20.65 0.14
CA PRO A 235 3.38 -21.80 -0.56
C PRO A 235 1.95 -21.57 -1.06
N ASP A 236 1.26 -20.56 -0.55
CA ASP A 236 -0.11 -20.20 -0.88
C ASP A 236 -0.20 -19.17 -2.04
N THR A 237 0.88 -18.91 -2.78
CA THR A 237 0.88 -17.96 -3.90
C THR A 237 1.11 -18.61 -5.27
N GLU A 238 0.65 -17.95 -6.33
CA GLU A 238 0.89 -18.36 -7.72
C GLU A 238 0.95 -17.12 -8.62
N ILE A 239 1.99 -16.98 -9.45
CA ILE A 239 2.02 -16.00 -10.55
C ILE A 239 1.44 -16.70 -11.78
N ILE A 240 0.44 -16.06 -12.39
CA ILE A 240 -0.27 -16.60 -13.54
C ILE A 240 0.13 -15.87 -14.82
N SER A 241 0.30 -14.55 -14.78
CA SER A 241 0.85 -13.78 -15.90
C SER A 241 1.45 -12.45 -15.45
N GLY A 242 2.42 -11.97 -16.22
CA GLY A 242 2.80 -10.56 -16.24
C GLY A 242 1.94 -9.75 -17.20
N GLY A 243 2.23 -8.46 -17.34
CA GLY A 243 1.49 -7.58 -18.23
C GLY A 243 2.29 -6.36 -18.71
N GLU A 244 1.95 -5.91 -19.92
CA GLU A 244 2.53 -4.75 -20.58
C GLU A 244 2.29 -3.51 -19.70
N SER A 245 3.34 -2.95 -19.12
CA SER A 245 3.25 -1.86 -18.15
C SER A 245 4.53 -1.02 -18.14
N ALA A 246 4.52 0.08 -17.38
CA ALA A 246 5.69 0.94 -17.20
C ALA A 246 6.68 0.44 -16.13
N LYS A 247 6.58 -0.85 -15.75
CA LYS A 247 7.37 -1.45 -14.66
C LYS A 247 8.26 -2.58 -15.14
N SER A 248 9.03 -3.15 -14.22
CA SER A 248 9.98 -4.22 -14.47
C SER A 248 9.33 -5.43 -15.17
N TYR A 249 10.16 -6.23 -15.87
CA TYR A 249 9.72 -7.41 -16.62
C TYR A 249 8.96 -8.46 -15.78
N GLY A 250 9.18 -8.47 -14.47
CA GLY A 250 8.50 -9.37 -13.53
C GLY A 250 7.12 -8.89 -13.08
N ALA A 251 6.69 -7.67 -13.41
CA ALA A 251 5.45 -7.07 -12.92
C ALA A 251 4.23 -7.98 -13.19
N ILE A 252 3.46 -8.27 -12.14
CA ILE A 252 2.39 -9.27 -12.15
C ILE A 252 1.08 -8.62 -12.53
N ALA A 253 0.40 -9.14 -13.55
CA ALA A 253 -0.94 -8.71 -13.96
C ALA A 253 -2.04 -9.68 -13.54
N ILE A 254 -1.71 -10.97 -13.40
CA ILE A 254 -2.62 -11.96 -12.81
C ILE A 254 -1.82 -12.79 -11.81
N GLY A 255 -2.29 -12.82 -10.57
CA GLY A 255 -1.66 -13.56 -9.47
C GLY A 255 -2.68 -14.00 -8.44
N ARG A 256 -2.38 -15.09 -7.72
CA ARG A 256 -3.18 -15.58 -6.60
C ARG A 256 -2.36 -15.54 -5.32
N HIS A 257 -2.99 -15.13 -4.22
CA HIS A 257 -2.50 -15.29 -2.86
C HIS A 257 -3.64 -15.84 -1.99
N ALA A 258 -3.48 -17.07 -1.49
CA ALA A 258 -4.53 -17.82 -0.80
C ALA A 258 -5.86 -17.82 -1.58
N ASN A 259 -6.93 -17.33 -0.96
CA ASN A 259 -8.28 -17.17 -1.50
C ASN A 259 -8.49 -15.87 -2.31
N PHE A 260 -7.45 -15.07 -2.54
CA PHE A 260 -7.52 -13.82 -3.32
C PHE A 260 -6.84 -13.98 -4.67
N LEU A 261 -7.53 -13.60 -5.75
CA LEU A 261 -6.98 -13.53 -7.10
C LEU A 261 -7.02 -12.09 -7.59
N HIS A 262 -5.85 -11.58 -7.98
CA HIS A 262 -5.67 -10.32 -8.67
C HIS A 262 -5.91 -10.52 -10.15
N TRP A 263 -6.91 -9.81 -10.69
CA TRP A 263 -7.10 -9.60 -12.11
C TRP A 263 -6.79 -8.13 -12.41
N GLY A 264 -5.53 -7.84 -12.73
CA GLY A 264 -5.06 -6.46 -12.85
C GLY A 264 -5.65 -5.68 -14.02
N PHE A 265 -6.14 -6.37 -15.05
CA PHE A 265 -6.75 -5.76 -16.24
C PHE A 265 -8.05 -5.04 -15.87
N SER A 266 -8.20 -3.80 -16.35
CA SER A 266 -9.29 -2.91 -15.95
C SER A 266 -10.56 -3.05 -16.79
N ALA A 267 -10.50 -3.66 -17.98
CA ALA A 267 -11.63 -3.64 -18.90
C ALA A 267 -12.88 -4.36 -18.38
N SER A 268 -14.04 -3.77 -18.66
CA SER A 268 -15.33 -4.44 -18.50
C SER A 268 -15.50 -5.54 -19.55
N PRO A 269 -16.45 -6.48 -19.40
CA PRO A 269 -16.66 -7.55 -20.38
C PRO A 269 -17.02 -7.05 -21.77
N ALA A 270 -17.49 -5.80 -21.90
CA ALA A 270 -17.75 -5.16 -23.17
C ALA A 270 -16.45 -4.87 -23.97
N ASP A 271 -15.35 -4.60 -23.26
CA ASP A 271 -14.05 -4.27 -23.87
C ASP A 271 -13.02 -5.41 -23.74
N MET A 272 -13.31 -6.49 -23.02
CA MET A 272 -12.51 -7.73 -23.05
C MET A 272 -12.50 -8.36 -24.45
N THR A 273 -11.38 -8.97 -24.83
CA THR A 273 -11.34 -9.80 -26.06
C THR A 273 -12.14 -11.09 -25.87
N GLU A 274 -12.59 -11.68 -26.98
CA GLU A 274 -13.29 -12.98 -26.94
C GLU A 274 -12.41 -14.10 -26.35
N GLU A 275 -11.08 -13.98 -26.45
CA GLU A 275 -10.14 -14.92 -25.82
C GLU A 275 -10.02 -14.70 -24.30
N ALA A 276 -10.19 -13.47 -23.81
CA ALA A 276 -10.10 -13.12 -22.39
C ALA A 276 -11.32 -13.52 -21.58
N LYS A 277 -12.51 -13.45 -22.19
CA LYS A 277 -13.76 -13.87 -21.56
C LYS A 277 -13.70 -15.28 -20.95
N PRO A 278 -13.33 -16.35 -21.69
CA PRO A 278 -13.24 -17.69 -21.12
C PRO A 278 -12.11 -17.83 -20.08
N VAL A 279 -11.01 -17.08 -20.20
CA VAL A 279 -9.93 -17.08 -19.20
C VAL A 279 -10.42 -16.49 -17.87
N PHE A 280 -11.14 -15.36 -17.91
CA PHE A 280 -11.75 -14.76 -16.72
C PHE A 280 -12.76 -15.71 -16.06
N LEU A 281 -13.64 -16.33 -16.85
CA LEU A 281 -14.61 -17.31 -16.34
C LEU A 281 -13.92 -18.51 -15.69
N ASN A 282 -12.81 -18.98 -16.26
CA ASN A 282 -12.01 -20.04 -15.66
C ASN A 282 -11.29 -19.56 -14.38
N ALA A 283 -10.91 -18.29 -14.28
CA ALA A 283 -10.37 -17.70 -13.05
C ALA A 283 -11.40 -17.73 -11.90
N VAL A 284 -12.68 -17.43 -12.17
CA VAL A 284 -13.80 -17.58 -11.21
C VAL A 284 -13.89 -19.02 -10.71
N ILE A 285 -13.86 -20.00 -11.62
CA ILE A 285 -13.96 -21.42 -11.24
C ILE A 285 -12.72 -21.89 -10.50
N TYR A 286 -11.55 -21.39 -10.88
CA TYR A 286 -10.27 -21.71 -10.28
C TYR A 286 -10.19 -21.21 -8.83
N ILE A 287 -10.52 -19.94 -8.57
CA ILE A 287 -10.38 -19.36 -7.23
C ILE A 287 -11.36 -20.00 -6.23
N ASN A 288 -12.52 -20.47 -6.69
CA ASN A 288 -13.48 -21.19 -5.85
C ASN A 288 -12.88 -22.40 -5.11
N LYS A 289 -11.86 -23.05 -5.70
CA LYS A 289 -11.17 -24.21 -5.10
C LYS A 289 -10.39 -23.86 -3.83
N PHE A 290 -10.13 -22.57 -3.60
CA PHE A 290 -9.34 -22.06 -2.48
C PHE A 290 -10.23 -21.54 -1.34
N LYS A 291 -11.52 -21.88 -1.33
CA LYS A 291 -12.39 -21.64 -0.18
C LYS A 291 -11.80 -22.28 1.07
N GLY A 292 -11.72 -21.53 2.17
CA GLY A 292 -11.08 -21.96 3.41
C GLY A 292 -9.55 -21.80 3.43
N HIS A 293 -8.91 -21.41 2.33
CA HIS A 293 -7.48 -21.10 2.36
C HIS A 293 -7.28 -19.70 2.93
N HIS A 294 -6.53 -19.62 4.03
CA HIS A 294 -6.13 -18.37 4.65
C HIS A 294 -4.77 -17.91 4.15
N ILE A 295 -4.55 -16.60 4.21
CA ILE A 295 -3.23 -16.00 3.96
C ILE A 295 -2.26 -16.45 5.05
N ILE A 296 -1.17 -17.09 4.64
CA ILE A 296 -0.09 -17.49 5.56
C ILE A 296 0.89 -16.33 5.74
N ALA A 297 1.51 -15.85 4.66
CA ALA A 297 2.50 -14.78 4.68
C ALA A 297 1.86 -13.42 4.37
N ARG A 298 1.69 -12.56 5.38
CA ARG A 298 1.06 -11.24 5.22
C ARG A 298 2.08 -10.18 4.85
N LYS A 299 1.90 -9.57 3.68
CA LYS A 299 2.70 -8.42 3.22
C LYS A 299 2.11 -7.11 3.75
N LEU A 300 2.33 -6.84 5.04
CA LEU A 300 1.76 -5.66 5.72
C LEU A 300 2.38 -4.34 5.23
N ASN A 301 3.65 -4.37 4.80
CA ASN A 301 4.33 -3.29 4.11
C ASN A 301 4.51 -3.66 2.62
N GLU A 302 3.93 -2.89 1.70
CA GLU A 302 4.03 -3.17 0.25
C GLU A 302 5.44 -3.04 -0.31
N GLY A 303 6.18 -2.05 0.19
CA GLY A 303 7.51 -1.75 -0.30
C GLY A 303 8.58 -2.45 0.51
N ILE A 304 8.22 -3.41 1.36
CA ILE A 304 9.22 -4.12 2.17
C ILE A 304 10.34 -4.63 1.29
N SER A 305 11.56 -4.20 1.62
CA SER A 305 12.75 -4.58 0.85
C SER A 305 13.02 -6.07 0.97
N THR A 306 13.42 -6.66 -0.15
CA THR A 306 13.76 -8.09 -0.28
C THR A 306 15.25 -8.20 -0.60
N ARG A 307 15.79 -9.42 -0.73
CA ARG A 307 17.19 -9.56 -1.15
C ARG A 307 17.48 -8.94 -2.53
N THR A 308 16.47 -8.78 -3.38
CA THR A 308 16.62 -8.08 -4.66
C THR A 308 17.15 -6.66 -4.46
N THR A 309 16.71 -5.96 -3.41
CA THR A 309 17.18 -4.61 -3.08
C THR A 309 18.67 -4.58 -2.74
N ILE A 310 19.20 -5.64 -2.10
CA ILE A 310 20.64 -5.78 -1.82
C ILE A 310 21.41 -5.93 -3.14
N ASP A 311 20.86 -6.75 -4.05
CA ASP A 311 21.46 -6.99 -5.36
C ASP A 311 21.47 -5.70 -6.19
N GLU A 312 20.40 -4.88 -6.12
CA GLU A 312 20.34 -3.53 -6.72
C GLU A 312 21.39 -2.59 -6.12
N HIS A 313 21.43 -2.48 -4.78
CA HIS A 313 22.35 -1.58 -4.06
C HIS A 313 23.83 -1.85 -4.36
N LYS A 314 24.18 -3.10 -4.69
CA LYS A 314 25.52 -3.49 -5.13
C LYS A 314 25.97 -2.69 -6.36
N TYR A 315 25.05 -2.34 -7.25
CA TYR A 315 25.35 -1.70 -8.53
C TYR A 315 24.97 -0.22 -8.58
N THR A 316 24.10 0.24 -7.68
CA THR A 316 23.57 1.62 -7.67
C THR A 316 24.67 2.70 -7.61
N VAL A 317 25.81 2.40 -6.99
CA VAL A 317 26.94 3.35 -6.88
C VAL A 317 28.05 3.11 -7.92
N SER A 318 27.86 2.17 -8.86
CA SER A 318 28.86 1.87 -9.89
C SER A 318 29.04 3.01 -10.87
N LYS A 319 30.24 3.11 -11.46
CA LYS A 319 30.53 4.11 -12.48
C LYS A 319 29.69 3.89 -13.73
N GLU A 320 29.45 2.63 -14.10
CA GLU A 320 28.60 2.27 -15.21
C GLU A 320 27.16 2.77 -15.02
N ASN A 321 26.58 2.62 -13.82
CA ASN A 321 25.25 3.15 -13.52
C ASN A 321 25.23 4.68 -13.53
N TYR A 322 26.27 5.34 -12.99
CA TYR A 322 26.41 6.79 -13.09
C TYR A 322 26.46 7.29 -14.55
N GLU A 323 27.26 6.66 -15.42
CA GLU A 323 27.34 7.04 -16.82
C GLU A 323 26.02 6.78 -17.56
N ALA A 324 25.33 5.67 -17.26
CA ALA A 324 23.99 5.41 -17.80
C ALA A 324 22.97 6.50 -17.37
N TYR A 325 22.94 6.84 -16.09
CA TYR A 325 22.10 7.91 -15.55
C TYR A 325 22.42 9.26 -16.21
N LYS A 326 23.71 9.62 -16.28
CA LYS A 326 24.17 10.85 -16.91
C LYS A 326 23.75 10.92 -18.38
N ASN A 327 24.01 9.87 -19.15
CA ASN A 327 23.65 9.80 -20.57
C ASN A 327 22.13 9.91 -20.78
N SER A 328 21.33 9.33 -19.88
CA SER A 328 19.86 9.45 -19.92
C SER A 328 19.42 10.90 -19.72
N ILE A 329 19.95 11.58 -18.70
CA ILE A 329 19.64 13.00 -18.44
C ILE A 329 20.15 13.92 -19.56
N GLU A 330 21.35 13.70 -20.08
CA GLU A 330 21.88 14.44 -21.23
C GLU A 330 21.00 14.24 -22.47
N GLY A 331 20.62 13.00 -22.76
CA GLY A 331 19.71 12.64 -23.85
C GLY A 331 18.36 13.34 -23.72
N PHE A 332 17.75 13.29 -22.54
CA PHE A 332 16.49 13.98 -22.24
C PHE A 332 16.60 15.50 -22.43
N ASN A 333 17.63 16.13 -21.85
CA ASN A 333 17.86 17.57 -21.98
C ASN A 333 18.04 17.99 -23.44
N ASN A 334 18.78 17.21 -24.22
CA ASN A 334 18.97 17.44 -25.66
C ASN A 334 17.65 17.31 -26.44
N GLN A 335 16.85 16.28 -26.15
CA GLN A 335 15.54 16.07 -26.79
C GLN A 335 14.59 17.24 -26.51
N ILE A 336 14.50 17.68 -25.24
CA ILE A 336 13.65 18.81 -24.84
C ILE A 336 14.13 20.11 -25.50
N LYS A 337 15.45 20.34 -25.58
CA LYS A 337 16.00 21.50 -26.29
C LYS A 337 15.63 21.49 -27.77
N HIS A 338 15.80 20.36 -28.45
CA HIS A 338 15.42 20.24 -29.87
C HIS A 338 13.91 20.46 -30.09
N LEU A 339 13.07 19.98 -29.18
CA LEU A 339 11.64 20.23 -29.21
C LEU A 339 11.33 21.72 -29.03
N ALA A 340 11.95 22.38 -28.04
CA ALA A 340 11.80 23.81 -27.80
C ALA A 340 12.24 24.66 -29.01
N ASP A 341 13.39 24.36 -29.61
CA ASP A 341 13.87 25.03 -30.83
C ASP A 341 12.87 24.87 -31.99
N SER A 342 12.24 23.70 -32.10
CA SER A 342 11.21 23.43 -33.11
C SER A 342 9.92 24.21 -32.83
N LEU A 343 9.48 24.27 -31.57
CA LEU A 343 8.32 25.04 -31.14
C LEU A 343 8.51 26.55 -31.35
N GLN A 344 9.71 27.08 -31.09
CA GLN A 344 10.04 28.48 -31.38
C GLN A 344 9.85 28.82 -32.86
N LYS A 345 10.25 27.94 -33.78
CA LYS A 345 10.03 28.12 -35.23
C LYS A 345 8.54 28.11 -35.58
N VAL A 346 7.74 27.24 -34.96
CA VAL A 346 6.28 27.20 -35.14
C VAL A 346 5.63 28.50 -34.68
N VAL A 347 6.02 29.02 -33.51
CA VAL A 347 5.52 30.30 -32.99
C VAL A 347 5.95 31.47 -33.90
N ALA A 348 7.21 31.49 -34.35
CA ALA A 348 7.71 32.51 -35.26
C ALA A 348 6.96 32.51 -36.63
N ALA A 349 6.46 31.35 -37.05
CA ALA A 349 5.62 31.19 -38.23
C ALA A 349 4.12 31.53 -37.99
N GLY A 350 3.77 32.07 -36.81
CA GLY A 350 2.40 32.46 -36.45
C GLY A 350 1.56 31.35 -35.80
N GLY A 351 2.17 30.22 -35.45
CA GLY A 351 1.51 29.12 -34.75
C GLY A 351 1.20 29.44 -33.28
N LYS A 352 0.18 28.78 -32.73
CA LYS A 352 -0.19 28.88 -31.30
C LYS A 352 0.45 27.76 -30.51
N MET A 353 0.85 28.07 -29.28
CA MET A 353 1.49 27.13 -28.36
C MET A 353 0.46 26.55 -27.39
N SER A 354 0.43 25.24 -27.21
CA SER A 354 -0.37 24.60 -26.16
C SER A 354 0.26 24.81 -24.77
N GLU A 355 -0.48 24.52 -23.70
CA GLU A 355 0.09 24.56 -22.34
C GLU A 355 1.23 23.54 -22.16
N THR A 356 1.12 22.37 -22.80
CA THR A 356 2.19 21.36 -22.80
C THR A 356 3.44 21.87 -23.52
N ASP A 357 3.28 22.58 -24.63
CA ASP A 357 4.41 23.18 -25.34
C ASP A 357 5.12 24.26 -24.50
N LYS A 358 4.35 25.08 -23.77
CA LYS A 358 4.91 26.06 -22.80
C LYS A 358 5.69 25.37 -21.69
N MET A 359 5.20 24.21 -21.22
CA MET A 359 5.92 23.41 -20.23
C MET A 359 7.25 22.89 -20.79
N TYR A 360 7.28 22.36 -22.01
CA TYR A 360 8.53 21.93 -22.65
C TYR A 360 9.51 23.08 -22.88
N MET A 361 9.02 24.26 -23.27
CA MET A 361 9.85 25.48 -23.36
C MET A 361 10.51 25.82 -22.02
N LYS A 362 9.74 25.83 -20.93
CA LYS A 362 10.27 26.08 -19.58
C LYS A 362 11.28 25.02 -19.14
N MET A 363 11.08 23.76 -19.52
CA MET A 363 12.04 22.67 -19.26
C MET A 363 13.35 22.87 -20.03
N ALA A 364 13.29 23.35 -21.28
CA ALA A 364 14.49 23.65 -22.06
C ALA A 364 15.29 24.82 -21.48
N GLU A 365 14.60 25.83 -20.91
CA GLU A 365 15.23 26.94 -20.19
C GLU A 365 15.88 26.51 -18.86
N ASN A 366 15.40 25.42 -18.27
CA ASN A 366 15.83 24.90 -16.97
C ASN A 366 16.15 23.40 -17.09
N PRO A 367 17.24 23.03 -17.79
CA PRO A 367 17.59 21.63 -18.01
C PRO A 367 17.82 20.91 -16.68
N GLN A 368 17.57 19.60 -16.66
CA GLN A 368 17.79 18.78 -15.47
C GLN A 368 19.29 18.79 -15.12
N PRO A 369 19.65 19.06 -13.85
CA PRO A 369 21.04 19.09 -13.44
C PRO A 369 21.63 17.68 -13.43
N ILE A 370 22.90 17.59 -13.82
CA ILE A 370 23.68 16.35 -13.73
C ILE A 370 24.63 16.50 -12.55
N PRO A 371 24.46 15.72 -11.47
CA PRO A 371 25.35 15.77 -10.32
C PRO A 371 26.76 15.30 -10.70
N SER A 372 27.75 15.74 -9.93
CA SER A 372 29.08 15.13 -9.98
C SER A 372 28.98 13.66 -9.57
N TYR A 373 29.95 12.83 -9.99
CA TYR A 373 29.99 11.43 -9.56
C TYR A 373 30.03 11.30 -8.02
N ILE A 374 30.76 12.20 -7.34
CA ILE A 374 30.84 12.23 -5.88
C ILE A 374 29.47 12.48 -5.25
N ASP A 375 28.75 13.50 -5.73
CA ASP A 375 27.42 13.83 -5.20
C ASP A 375 26.41 12.71 -5.49
N TYR A 376 26.49 12.11 -6.69
CA TYR A 376 25.67 10.96 -7.06
C TYR A 376 25.87 9.77 -6.12
N VAL A 377 27.14 9.43 -5.81
CA VAL A 377 27.46 8.33 -4.88
C VAL A 377 27.02 8.70 -3.46
N LYS A 378 27.31 9.92 -3.00
CA LYS A 378 26.95 10.38 -1.65
C LYS A 378 25.44 10.33 -1.39
N GLU A 379 24.63 10.76 -2.38
CA GLU A 379 23.18 10.69 -2.32
C GLU A 379 22.66 9.25 -2.18
N ARG A 380 23.24 8.30 -2.93
CA ARG A 380 22.78 6.90 -3.00
C ARG A 380 23.33 5.99 -1.92
N ALA A 381 24.56 6.25 -1.47
CA ALA A 381 25.25 5.44 -0.46
C ALA A 381 24.79 5.76 0.96
N GLY A 382 24.23 6.95 1.20
CA GLY A 382 23.82 7.41 2.53
C GLY A 382 24.99 7.31 3.52
N GLU A 383 24.72 6.72 4.70
CA GLU A 383 25.71 6.57 5.77
C GLU A 383 26.95 5.74 5.36
N LEU A 384 26.83 4.83 4.38
CA LEU A 384 27.98 4.06 3.88
C LEU A 384 29.00 4.92 3.13
N TYR A 385 28.62 6.11 2.67
CA TYR A 385 29.57 7.07 2.08
C TYR A 385 30.67 7.47 3.05
N GLU A 386 30.35 7.67 4.32
CA GLU A 386 31.35 8.04 5.34
C GLU A 386 32.37 6.90 5.57
N MET A 387 32.00 5.66 5.25
CA MET A 387 32.88 4.49 5.39
C MET A 387 33.72 4.21 4.14
N PHE A 388 33.12 4.32 2.95
CA PHE A 388 33.73 3.84 1.70
C PHE A 388 34.06 4.96 0.70
N GLY A 389 33.48 6.15 0.84
CA GLY A 389 33.66 7.25 -0.11
C GLY A 389 33.24 6.84 -1.52
N THR A 390 34.11 7.03 -2.51
CA THR A 390 33.87 6.65 -3.91
C THR A 390 34.44 5.28 -4.29
N ASP A 391 34.87 4.48 -3.31
CA ASP A 391 35.44 3.15 -3.51
C ASP A 391 34.33 2.10 -3.76
N VAL A 392 33.89 2.01 -5.02
CA VAL A 392 32.78 1.13 -5.47
C VAL A 392 33.01 -0.34 -5.07
N ASP A 393 34.25 -0.82 -5.13
CA ASP A 393 34.59 -2.21 -4.84
C ASP A 393 34.29 -2.57 -3.38
N LYS A 394 34.43 -1.61 -2.45
CA LYS A 394 34.05 -1.80 -1.04
C LYS A 394 32.54 -1.94 -0.85
N TYR A 395 31.73 -1.18 -1.57
CA TYR A 395 30.27 -1.36 -1.53
C TYR A 395 29.87 -2.74 -2.06
N SER A 396 30.43 -3.12 -3.20
CA SER A 396 30.18 -4.42 -3.82
C SER A 396 30.56 -5.57 -2.88
N SER A 397 31.72 -5.48 -2.24
CA SER A 397 32.20 -6.46 -1.26
C SER A 397 31.31 -6.49 -0.02
N TYR A 398 30.97 -5.32 0.55
CA TYR A 398 30.08 -5.20 1.71
C TYR A 398 28.73 -5.87 1.47
N TYR A 399 28.05 -5.54 0.38
CA TYR A 399 26.75 -6.14 0.08
C TYR A 399 26.85 -7.63 -0.22
N THR A 400 27.90 -8.07 -0.92
CA THR A 400 28.10 -9.49 -1.27
C THR A 400 28.37 -10.34 -0.02
N GLU A 401 29.29 -9.91 0.85
CA GLU A 401 29.67 -10.63 2.06
C GLU A 401 28.55 -10.67 3.10
N ASN A 402 27.78 -9.60 3.21
CA ASN A 402 26.72 -9.47 4.20
C ASN A 402 25.33 -9.89 3.69
N ARG A 403 25.20 -10.24 2.40
CA ARG A 403 23.94 -10.67 1.75
C ARG A 403 23.11 -11.68 2.56
N PRO A 404 23.70 -12.71 3.22
CA PRO A 404 22.92 -13.68 3.98
C PRO A 404 22.28 -13.13 5.26
N TYR A 405 22.74 -11.97 5.74
CA TYR A 405 22.41 -11.41 7.06
C TYR A 405 21.58 -10.13 6.99
N PHE A 406 21.37 -9.54 5.81
CA PHE A 406 20.44 -8.42 5.67
C PHE A 406 19.01 -8.86 5.86
N TYR A 407 18.19 -7.99 6.45
CA TYR A 407 16.74 -8.14 6.53
C TYR A 407 16.04 -6.77 6.34
N GLY A 408 14.78 -6.79 5.92
CA GLY A 408 13.96 -5.59 5.77
C GLY A 408 13.12 -5.31 7.02
N ASN A 409 12.80 -4.04 7.25
CA ASN A 409 11.89 -3.63 8.32
C ASN A 409 10.45 -3.49 7.80
N LEU A 410 9.47 -3.73 8.67
CA LEU A 410 8.07 -3.46 8.36
C LEU A 410 7.74 -1.96 8.39
N ASN A 411 8.52 -1.14 9.08
CA ASN A 411 8.25 0.29 9.28
C ASN A 411 8.99 1.23 8.33
N ASP A 412 9.91 0.71 7.52
CA ASP A 412 10.69 1.49 6.56
C ASP A 412 10.94 0.67 5.28
N TYR A 413 11.61 1.26 4.29
CA TYR A 413 11.96 0.63 3.01
C TYR A 413 13.43 0.22 2.97
N ASP A 414 14.15 0.27 4.08
CA ASP A 414 15.58 0.02 4.10
C ASP A 414 15.91 -1.45 4.44
N ILE A 415 17.10 -1.87 4.02
CA ILE A 415 17.73 -3.12 4.43
C ILE A 415 18.67 -2.86 5.61
N LYS A 416 18.64 -3.74 6.61
CA LYS A 416 19.47 -3.64 7.82
C LYS A 416 20.32 -4.89 7.98
N LEU A 417 21.58 -4.69 8.35
CA LEU A 417 22.49 -5.79 8.64
C LEU A 417 22.12 -6.40 10.00
N ASP A 418 21.79 -7.69 10.03
CA ASP A 418 21.58 -8.42 11.28
C ASP A 418 22.92 -8.87 11.88
N GLU A 419 23.45 -8.08 12.80
CA GLU A 419 24.68 -8.39 13.55
C GLU A 419 24.54 -9.65 14.43
N ASP A 420 23.34 -9.98 14.90
CA ASP A 420 23.12 -11.21 15.69
C ASP A 420 23.29 -12.44 14.79
N ALA A 421 22.62 -12.47 13.62
CA ALA A 421 22.72 -13.55 12.65
C ALA A 421 24.14 -13.69 12.09
N LYS A 422 24.79 -12.57 11.75
CA LYS A 422 26.19 -12.51 11.31
C LYS A 422 27.14 -13.08 12.35
N SER A 423 26.97 -12.71 13.62
CA SER A 423 27.85 -13.17 14.70
C SER A 423 27.79 -14.68 14.97
N ILE A 424 26.69 -15.35 14.61
CA ILE A 424 26.56 -16.81 14.73
C ILE A 424 26.85 -17.54 13.42
N GLY A 425 27.08 -16.80 12.33
CA GLY A 425 27.46 -17.35 11.02
C GLY A 425 26.37 -18.16 10.33
N ILE A 426 25.09 -17.88 10.62
CA ILE A 426 23.96 -18.58 10.01
C ILE A 426 23.07 -17.56 9.30
N ALA A 427 22.81 -17.78 8.01
CA ALA A 427 21.93 -16.94 7.21
C ALA A 427 20.52 -16.92 7.79
N ASN A 428 19.80 -15.80 7.64
CA ASN A 428 18.46 -15.69 8.20
C ASN A 428 17.40 -16.57 7.52
N ASN A 429 17.62 -16.93 6.26
CA ASN A 429 16.83 -17.91 5.51
C ASN A 429 17.38 -19.34 5.61
N ASP A 430 18.30 -19.61 6.55
CA ASP A 430 18.67 -20.96 6.94
C ASP A 430 18.02 -21.34 8.27
N LYS A 431 17.13 -22.35 8.26
CA LYS A 431 16.34 -22.74 9.44
C LYS A 431 17.18 -23.18 10.63
N ARG A 432 18.46 -23.50 10.43
CA ARG A 432 19.42 -23.78 11.50
C ARG A 432 19.60 -22.59 12.44
N ILE A 433 19.25 -21.37 12.01
CA ILE A 433 19.31 -20.17 12.84
C ILE A 433 18.40 -20.30 14.06
N LEU A 434 17.21 -20.89 13.88
CA LEU A 434 16.24 -21.11 14.94
C LEU A 434 16.76 -22.18 15.92
N ASP A 435 17.20 -23.33 15.40
CA ASP A 435 17.77 -24.40 16.23
C ASP A 435 18.96 -23.92 17.07
N LYS A 436 19.87 -23.16 16.44
CA LYS A 436 21.03 -22.56 17.10
C LYS A 436 20.61 -21.64 18.24
N ALA A 437 19.65 -20.74 18.00
CA ALA A 437 19.16 -19.81 19.02
C ALA A 437 18.47 -20.56 20.17
N ILE A 438 17.65 -21.57 19.88
CA ILE A 438 17.02 -22.42 20.91
C ILE A 438 18.10 -23.10 21.77
N SER A 439 19.10 -23.74 21.14
CA SER A 439 20.21 -24.38 21.86
C SER A 439 21.07 -23.42 22.67
N MET A 440 21.25 -22.18 22.22
CA MET A 440 21.93 -21.14 23.00
C MET A 440 21.15 -20.85 24.30
N TRP A 441 19.83 -20.68 24.19
CA TRP A 441 18.97 -20.46 25.36
C TRP A 441 18.93 -21.69 26.29
N GLU A 442 18.75 -22.90 25.76
CA GLU A 442 18.76 -24.16 26.53
C GLU A 442 20.04 -24.32 27.37
N LYS A 443 21.18 -23.86 26.85
CA LYS A 443 22.50 -23.95 27.50
C LYS A 443 22.84 -22.73 28.37
N GLY A 444 21.94 -21.76 28.49
CA GLY A 444 22.17 -20.51 29.22
C GLY A 444 23.24 -19.61 28.59
N LYS A 445 23.54 -19.76 27.30
CA LYS A 445 24.56 -18.99 26.57
C LYS A 445 23.91 -17.88 25.75
N ASP A 446 24.36 -16.64 25.93
CA ASP A 446 23.91 -15.47 25.16
C ASP A 446 22.38 -15.39 25.03
N ILE A 447 21.66 -15.62 26.12
CA ILE A 447 20.19 -15.78 26.15
C ILE A 447 19.47 -14.61 25.46
N GLU A 448 19.93 -13.38 25.69
CA GLU A 448 19.31 -12.19 25.08
C GLU A 448 19.49 -12.15 23.56
N LYS A 449 20.64 -12.61 23.04
CA LYS A 449 20.84 -12.77 21.59
C LYS A 449 19.93 -13.86 21.02
N ALA A 450 19.83 -15.00 21.70
CA ALA A 450 18.93 -16.07 21.31
C ALA A 450 17.47 -15.59 21.22
N LYS A 451 16.99 -14.87 22.24
CA LYS A 451 15.65 -14.26 22.25
C LYS A 451 15.46 -13.28 21.10
N ARG A 452 16.42 -12.37 20.86
CA ARG A 452 16.34 -11.41 19.74
C ARG A 452 16.20 -12.10 18.40
N ILE A 453 17.00 -13.14 18.13
CA ILE A 453 16.92 -13.93 16.88
C ILE A 453 15.55 -14.60 16.77
N LEU A 454 15.09 -15.28 17.82
CA LEU A 454 13.80 -15.99 17.80
C LEU A 454 12.61 -15.05 17.62
N TYR A 455 12.58 -13.91 18.31
CA TYR A 455 11.50 -12.93 18.19
C TYR A 455 11.52 -12.15 16.88
N ARG A 456 12.71 -11.94 16.28
CA ARG A 456 12.87 -11.28 14.98
C ARG A 456 12.36 -12.16 13.85
N TYR A 457 12.70 -13.46 13.88
CA TYR A 457 12.45 -14.37 12.77
C TYR A 457 11.21 -15.25 12.92
N THR A 458 10.40 -15.06 13.97
CA THR A 458 9.15 -15.78 14.17
C THR A 458 8.07 -14.89 14.78
N LEU A 459 6.82 -15.32 14.65
CA LEU A 459 5.66 -14.68 15.29
C LEU A 459 5.36 -15.23 16.69
N LEU A 460 6.32 -15.90 17.32
CA LEU A 460 6.15 -16.51 18.64
C LEU A 460 6.76 -15.64 19.75
N ARG A 461 6.17 -15.72 20.95
CA ARG A 461 6.58 -14.98 22.15
C ARG A 461 6.63 -15.88 23.38
N TYR A 462 7.14 -17.11 23.23
CA TYR A 462 7.35 -18.01 24.35
C TYR A 462 8.43 -17.46 25.29
N ASP A 463 8.22 -17.63 26.59
CA ASP A 463 9.08 -17.12 27.66
C ASP A 463 10.14 -18.12 28.14
N ASN A 464 10.14 -19.33 27.60
CA ASN A 464 11.09 -20.39 27.96
C ASN A 464 11.53 -21.24 26.76
N ALA A 465 12.75 -21.76 26.83
CA ALA A 465 13.39 -22.51 25.75
C ALA A 465 12.69 -23.84 25.42
N LYS A 466 12.01 -24.46 26.39
CA LYS A 466 11.32 -25.75 26.20
C LYS A 466 10.18 -25.62 25.20
N GLN A 467 9.33 -24.60 25.32
CA GLN A 467 8.25 -24.35 24.37
C GLN A 467 8.77 -24.09 22.95
N TRP A 468 9.89 -23.36 22.83
CA TRP A 468 10.54 -23.16 21.53
C TRP A 468 11.01 -24.47 20.91
N ARG A 469 11.66 -25.33 21.69
CA ARG A 469 12.13 -26.65 21.24
C ARG A 469 10.97 -27.55 20.81
N GLU A 470 9.89 -27.59 21.59
CA GLU A 470 8.68 -28.35 21.26
C GLU A 470 8.04 -27.87 19.95
N TRP A 471 7.90 -26.56 19.76
CA TRP A 471 7.40 -25.98 18.52
C TRP A 471 8.32 -26.31 17.33
N TYR A 472 9.63 -26.10 17.47
CA TYR A 472 10.59 -26.38 16.40
C TYR A 472 10.55 -27.85 16.00
N ASN A 473 10.59 -28.77 16.96
CA ASN A 473 10.55 -30.20 16.68
C ASN A 473 9.27 -30.61 15.94
N LYS A 474 8.13 -30.01 16.31
CA LYS A 474 6.83 -30.26 15.68
C LYS A 474 6.73 -29.71 14.26
N TYR A 475 7.27 -28.53 14.00
CA TYR A 475 6.99 -27.78 12.76
C TYR A 475 8.19 -27.61 11.81
N GLN A 476 9.42 -27.97 12.19
CA GLN A 476 10.65 -27.77 11.39
C GLN A 476 10.62 -28.34 9.96
N SER A 477 9.77 -29.32 9.68
CA SER A 477 9.57 -29.90 8.34
C SER A 477 8.58 -29.11 7.48
N LYS A 478 7.75 -28.27 8.09
CA LYS A 478 6.76 -27.39 7.46
C LYS A 478 7.22 -25.92 7.37
N LEU A 479 8.37 -25.57 7.95
CA LEU A 479 8.86 -24.19 7.96
C LEU A 479 9.29 -23.72 6.56
N PHE A 480 8.89 -22.50 6.21
CA PHE A 480 9.38 -21.77 5.05
C PHE A 480 9.73 -20.33 5.43
N PHE A 481 10.63 -19.71 4.68
CA PHE A 481 11.07 -18.35 4.93
C PHE A 481 10.44 -17.38 3.93
N THR A 482 9.85 -16.30 4.43
CA THR A 482 9.22 -15.25 3.60
C THR A 482 9.86 -13.90 3.89
N GLU A 483 10.35 -13.22 2.85
CA GLU A 483 10.91 -11.87 2.95
C GLU A 483 9.79 -10.84 2.93
N SER A 484 8.87 -10.98 1.96
CA SER A 484 7.71 -10.11 1.82
C SER A 484 6.72 -10.20 2.99
N GLY A 485 6.68 -11.36 3.68
CA GLY A 485 5.88 -11.56 4.88
C GLY A 485 6.48 -10.92 6.14
N GLY A 486 7.61 -10.21 6.05
CA GLY A 486 8.27 -9.59 7.21
C GLY A 486 9.61 -10.22 7.60
N TRP A 487 10.26 -10.95 6.69
CA TRP A 487 11.50 -11.69 6.97
C TRP A 487 11.33 -12.73 8.08
N LEU A 488 10.34 -13.61 7.95
CA LEU A 488 9.91 -14.55 8.98
C LEU A 488 10.02 -16.00 8.52
N TRP A 489 10.31 -16.89 9.47
CA TRP A 489 10.00 -18.31 9.37
C TRP A 489 8.56 -18.56 9.80
N LEU A 490 7.72 -18.98 8.85
CA LEU A 490 6.31 -19.32 9.06
C LEU A 490 6.08 -20.82 8.87
N VAL A 491 4.95 -21.30 9.36
CA VAL A 491 4.54 -22.71 9.20
C VAL A 491 3.65 -22.81 7.97
N ASN A 492 3.98 -23.72 7.04
CA ASN A 492 3.10 -24.09 5.93
C ASN A 492 1.90 -24.90 6.45
N ASP A 493 0.90 -24.19 6.95
CA ASP A 493 -0.36 -24.73 7.46
C ASP A 493 -1.45 -23.69 7.25
N LEU A 494 -2.61 -24.13 6.76
CA LEU A 494 -3.74 -23.26 6.49
C LEU A 494 -4.59 -23.00 7.74
N ASP A 495 -4.40 -23.76 8.84
CA ASP A 495 -5.10 -23.50 10.09
C ASP A 495 -4.64 -22.16 10.68
N PRO A 496 -5.52 -21.14 10.79
CA PRO A 496 -5.17 -19.83 11.34
C PRO A 496 -4.76 -19.87 12.81
N LYS A 497 -5.00 -20.98 13.52
CA LYS A 497 -4.56 -21.20 14.91
C LYS A 497 -3.16 -21.81 15.01
N THR A 498 -2.50 -22.08 13.88
CA THR A 498 -1.15 -22.64 13.87
C THR A 498 -0.17 -21.69 14.57
N PRO A 499 0.51 -22.12 15.65
CA PRO A 499 1.50 -21.29 16.32
C PRO A 499 2.65 -20.96 15.35
N GLY A 500 3.00 -19.68 15.27
CA GLY A 500 4.01 -19.17 14.34
C GLY A 500 3.45 -18.42 13.14
N ASN A 501 2.12 -18.37 12.95
CA ASN A 501 1.46 -17.63 11.87
C ASN A 501 0.59 -16.44 12.37
N ASP A 502 0.62 -16.11 13.66
CA ASP A 502 -0.20 -15.03 14.25
C ASP A 502 0.47 -13.66 14.15
N TYR A 503 0.09 -12.89 13.14
CA TYR A 503 0.61 -11.53 12.90
C TYR A 503 0.15 -10.49 13.93
N SER A 504 -0.87 -10.78 14.75
CA SER A 504 -1.35 -9.82 15.76
C SER A 504 -0.25 -9.45 16.77
N VAL A 505 0.69 -10.36 17.00
CA VAL A 505 1.89 -10.18 17.82
C VAL A 505 2.76 -8.99 17.38
N LEU A 506 2.73 -8.63 16.10
CA LEU A 506 3.51 -7.51 15.57
C LEU A 506 2.89 -6.15 15.91
N LYS A 507 1.60 -6.12 16.25
CA LYS A 507 0.88 -4.88 16.59
C LYS A 507 1.05 -3.79 15.52
N PHE A 508 1.19 -4.20 14.26
CA PHE A 508 1.63 -3.32 13.17
C PHE A 508 0.70 -2.12 12.97
N TYR A 509 -0.62 -2.34 13.08
CA TYR A 509 -1.61 -1.27 13.01
C TYR A 509 -2.03 -0.69 14.37
N GLU A 510 -1.54 -1.24 15.49
CA GLU A 510 -1.79 -0.62 16.79
C GLU A 510 -1.14 0.76 16.81
N PHE A 511 -1.89 1.73 17.32
CA PHE A 511 -1.41 3.07 17.59
C PHE A 511 -1.69 3.39 19.05
N ASN A 512 -0.64 3.69 19.80
CA ASN A 512 -0.80 3.97 21.22
C ASN A 512 -1.26 5.42 21.41
N GLU A 513 -2.56 5.61 21.57
CA GLU A 513 -3.13 6.93 21.84
C GLU A 513 -2.59 7.57 23.12
N SER A 514 -2.08 6.80 24.09
CA SER A 514 -1.49 7.40 25.30
C SER A 514 -0.19 8.14 25.03
N ASN A 515 0.46 7.90 23.87
CA ASN A 515 1.71 8.54 23.45
C ASN A 515 1.54 9.49 22.25
N ILE A 516 0.32 9.74 21.78
CA ILE A 516 0.08 10.65 20.65
C ILE A 516 0.54 12.07 20.96
N ALA A 517 1.03 12.78 19.93
CA ALA A 517 1.60 14.11 20.05
C ALA A 517 2.77 14.09 21.04
N PRO A 518 3.91 13.47 20.68
CA PRO A 518 5.08 13.47 21.53
C PRO A 518 5.59 14.90 21.70
N ILE A 519 5.77 15.31 22.96
CA ILE A 519 6.30 16.62 23.30
C ILE A 519 7.82 16.63 23.05
N GLN A 520 8.24 17.40 22.05
CA GLN A 520 9.65 17.61 21.73
C GLN A 520 10.28 18.72 22.59
N GLU A 521 9.49 19.75 22.92
CA GLU A 521 9.92 20.85 23.78
C GLU A 521 9.97 20.42 25.25
N LYS A 522 11.09 20.67 25.93
CA LYS A 522 11.16 20.42 27.38
C LYS A 522 10.57 21.59 28.15
N ALA A 523 9.53 21.33 28.95
CA ALA A 523 9.10 22.27 29.99
C ALA A 523 10.26 22.53 30.97
N THR A 524 10.40 23.76 31.44
CA THR A 524 11.40 24.17 32.44
C THR A 524 10.72 24.87 33.62
N LYS A 525 11.49 25.24 34.66
CA LYS A 525 10.94 26.01 35.78
C LYS A 525 10.50 27.41 35.33
N GLU A 526 11.19 27.98 34.35
CA GLU A 526 10.91 29.31 33.81
C GLU A 526 9.77 29.27 32.80
N GLU A 527 9.67 28.18 32.02
CA GLU A 527 8.60 27.92 31.05
C GLU A 527 7.89 26.59 31.41
N PRO A 528 6.98 26.59 32.41
CA PRO A 528 6.42 25.34 32.94
C PRO A 528 5.51 24.59 32.00
N VAL A 529 5.05 25.20 30.91
CA VAL A 529 4.08 24.60 30.00
C VAL A 529 4.73 24.37 28.63
N ALA A 530 4.81 23.10 28.23
CA ALA A 530 5.17 22.68 26.88
C ALA A 530 3.95 22.13 26.15
N LEU A 531 3.87 22.36 24.83
CA LEU A 531 2.76 21.92 23.98
C LEU A 531 3.27 21.05 22.82
N SER A 532 2.39 20.19 22.32
CA SER A 532 2.55 19.46 21.06
C SER A 532 1.17 19.15 20.48
N SER A 533 1.13 18.81 19.20
CA SER A 533 -0.11 18.53 18.50
C SER A 533 -0.04 17.23 17.71
N ALA A 534 -1.21 16.65 17.50
CA ALA A 534 -1.42 15.63 16.50
C ALA A 534 -2.78 15.82 15.84
N VAL A 535 -2.86 15.41 14.59
CA VAL A 535 -4.10 15.39 13.82
C VAL A 535 -4.35 13.94 13.42
N SER A 536 -5.47 13.41 13.89
CA SER A 536 -5.97 12.09 13.52
C SER A 536 -7.10 12.27 12.52
N ALA A 537 -6.90 11.83 11.29
CA ALA A 537 -7.87 11.95 10.20
C ALA A 537 -8.44 10.58 9.84
N VAL A 538 -9.77 10.47 9.82
CA VAL A 538 -10.54 9.29 9.41
C VAL A 538 -11.56 9.71 8.36
N GLY A 539 -11.25 9.43 7.09
CA GLY A 539 -12.08 9.95 5.99
C GLY A 539 -12.14 11.48 5.99
N LYS A 540 -13.35 12.04 6.16
CA LYS A 540 -13.59 13.49 6.30
C LYS A 540 -13.50 13.97 7.74
N ASP A 541 -13.64 13.07 8.70
CA ASP A 541 -13.63 13.39 10.12
C ASP A 541 -12.19 13.57 10.57
N LYS A 542 -11.88 14.71 11.16
CA LYS A 542 -10.55 15.02 11.70
C LYS A 542 -10.67 15.38 13.17
N GLU A 543 -9.73 14.91 13.98
CA GLU A 543 -9.59 15.28 15.38
C GLU A 543 -8.20 15.87 15.62
N LEU A 544 -8.17 17.11 16.11
CA LEU A 544 -6.98 17.75 16.66
C LEU A 544 -6.83 17.32 18.12
N ILE A 545 -5.64 16.81 18.45
CA ILE A 545 -5.25 16.43 19.78
C ILE A 545 -4.09 17.33 20.19
N ILE A 546 -4.23 18.02 21.33
CA ILE A 546 -3.16 18.86 21.89
C ILE A 546 -2.73 18.22 23.20
N ARG A 547 -1.44 17.93 23.31
CA ARG A 547 -0.84 17.48 24.56
C ARG A 547 -0.10 18.64 25.20
N MET A 548 -0.41 18.88 26.48
CA MET A 548 0.21 19.87 27.33
C MET A 548 0.93 19.18 28.48
N LYS A 549 2.20 19.50 28.69
CA LYS A 549 2.98 19.00 29.82
C LYS A 549 3.37 20.14 30.72
N ILE A 550 3.09 19.95 32.01
CA ILE A 550 3.42 20.88 33.06
C ILE A 550 4.69 20.39 33.76
N TYR A 551 5.64 21.29 34.01
CA TYR A 551 6.92 20.97 34.64
C TYR A 551 6.69 20.27 36.00
N PRO A 552 7.45 19.20 36.32
CA PRO A 552 7.26 18.47 37.57
C PRO A 552 7.31 19.37 38.80
N GLY A 553 6.31 19.23 39.68
CA GLY A 553 6.15 20.03 40.89
C GLY A 553 5.38 21.34 40.71
N TYR A 554 5.11 21.75 39.45
CA TYR A 554 4.26 22.90 39.15
C TYR A 554 2.82 22.46 38.82
N HIS A 555 1.87 23.36 39.05
CA HIS A 555 0.47 23.25 38.67
C HIS A 555 -0.06 24.54 38.04
N ILE A 556 -1.12 24.42 37.23
CA ILE A 556 -1.90 25.56 36.71
C ILE A 556 -3.36 25.43 37.12
N TYR A 557 -4.12 26.52 37.09
CA TYR A 557 -5.47 26.57 37.67
C TYR A 557 -6.55 26.38 36.60
N ALA A 558 -7.18 25.20 36.52
CA ALA A 558 -8.32 24.97 35.63
C ALA A 558 -9.56 25.77 36.04
N LYS A 559 -9.77 25.95 37.35
CA LYS A 559 -10.83 26.78 37.92
C LYS A 559 -10.33 27.41 39.20
N VAL A 560 -10.57 28.71 39.36
CA VAL A 560 -10.20 29.45 40.59
C VAL A 560 -11.47 29.74 41.40
N SER A 561 -11.40 29.50 42.70
CA SER A 561 -12.43 29.86 43.68
C SER A 561 -12.41 31.37 43.94
N ASP A 562 -13.56 31.98 44.24
CA ASP A 562 -13.67 33.40 44.60
C ASP A 562 -12.87 33.78 45.87
N GLN A 563 -12.34 32.80 46.59
CA GLN A 563 -11.54 32.94 47.81
C GLN A 563 -10.02 32.91 47.56
N ASP A 564 -9.59 32.59 46.34
CA ASP A 564 -8.17 32.43 46.00
C ASP A 564 -7.69 33.54 45.06
N PRO A 565 -6.43 34.02 45.21
CA PRO A 565 -5.89 35.13 44.43
C PRO A 565 -5.25 34.72 43.09
N TYR A 566 -5.49 33.50 42.60
CA TYR A 566 -4.81 32.96 41.40
C TYR A 566 -5.52 33.34 40.10
N ILE A 567 -4.81 33.17 38.98
CA ILE A 567 -5.36 33.42 37.65
C ILE A 567 -5.83 32.10 37.03
N GLN A 568 -7.11 32.07 36.66
CA GLN A 568 -7.69 30.93 35.98
C GLN A 568 -7.10 30.77 34.57
N THR A 569 -6.75 29.54 34.22
CA THR A 569 -6.25 29.16 32.90
C THR A 569 -7.36 29.34 31.87
N THR A 570 -7.06 30.05 30.78
CA THR A 570 -7.97 30.21 29.64
C THR A 570 -7.36 29.60 28.39
N TYR A 571 -8.22 29.21 27.45
CA TYR A 571 -7.84 28.56 26.21
C TYR A 571 -8.51 29.29 25.05
N ASP A 572 -7.72 29.75 24.10
CA ASP A 572 -8.19 30.31 22.84
C ASP A 572 -7.85 29.35 21.71
N LEU A 573 -8.83 28.98 20.92
CA LEU A 573 -8.65 28.14 19.74
C LEU A 573 -9.25 28.86 18.53
N LYS A 574 -8.42 29.17 17.54
CA LYS A 574 -8.82 29.90 16.33
C LYS A 574 -8.48 29.08 15.10
N ALA A 575 -9.42 28.99 14.17
CA ALA A 575 -9.21 28.39 12.86
C ALA A 575 -9.24 29.48 11.78
N GLU A 576 -8.33 29.35 10.82
CA GLU A 576 -8.18 30.23 9.66
C GLU A 576 -8.16 29.39 8.38
N GLY A 577 -8.58 29.97 7.25
CA GLY A 577 -8.68 29.26 5.98
C GLY A 577 -9.98 28.46 5.85
N ASP A 578 -9.91 27.23 5.31
CA ASP A 578 -11.10 26.40 5.10
C ASP A 578 -11.50 25.55 6.32
N VAL A 579 -10.68 25.63 7.38
CA VAL A 579 -10.79 24.78 8.57
C VAL A 579 -11.83 25.34 9.52
N LYS A 580 -12.65 24.44 10.10
CA LYS A 580 -13.70 24.76 11.06
C LYS A 580 -13.57 23.91 12.30
N LEU A 581 -13.77 24.54 13.46
CA LEU A 581 -13.89 23.85 14.74
C LEU A 581 -15.32 23.34 14.90
N VAL A 582 -15.47 22.04 15.16
CA VAL A 582 -16.79 21.39 15.33
C VAL A 582 -17.01 21.05 16.80
N GLY A 583 -18.01 21.68 17.41
CA GLY A 583 -18.30 21.52 18.83
C GLY A 583 -17.26 22.16 19.75
N GLU A 584 -17.40 21.93 21.05
CA GLU A 584 -16.52 22.51 22.07
C GLU A 584 -15.21 21.73 22.24
N LEU A 585 -14.15 22.47 22.63
CA LEU A 585 -12.87 21.89 23.03
C LEU A 585 -13.05 20.99 24.26
N GLN A 586 -12.72 19.71 24.12
CA GLN A 586 -12.70 18.78 25.25
C GLN A 586 -11.47 19.07 26.11
N LYS A 587 -11.70 19.51 27.34
CA LYS A 587 -10.67 19.89 28.31
C LYS A 587 -10.40 18.74 29.29
N PRO A 588 -9.17 18.63 29.82
CA PRO A 588 -8.85 17.63 30.83
C PRO A 588 -9.58 17.90 32.15
N VAL A 589 -9.78 16.85 32.93
CA VAL A 589 -10.33 16.93 34.29
C VAL A 589 -9.18 17.20 35.26
N GLY A 590 -9.26 18.31 35.99
CA GLY A 590 -8.29 18.62 37.05
C GLY A 590 -8.63 18.00 38.39
N ARG A 591 -7.74 18.20 39.36
CA ARG A 591 -7.93 17.76 40.76
C ARG A 591 -8.12 18.94 41.70
N PRO A 592 -8.83 18.78 42.84
CA PRO A 592 -8.92 19.84 43.84
C PRO A 592 -7.55 20.26 44.38
N MET A 593 -7.37 21.56 44.60
CA MET A 593 -6.24 22.10 45.34
C MET A 593 -6.43 21.87 46.84
N ALA A 594 -5.38 21.48 47.55
CA ALA A 594 -5.45 21.24 48.99
C ALA A 594 -5.87 22.52 49.73
N GLY A 595 -6.84 22.41 50.63
CA GLY A 595 -7.33 23.55 51.44
C GLY A 595 -8.13 24.60 50.68
N SER A 596 -8.52 24.35 49.43
CA SER A 596 -9.22 25.30 48.56
C SER A 596 -10.29 24.60 47.70
N LYS A 597 -11.23 25.40 47.16
CA LYS A 597 -12.22 24.96 46.17
C LYS A 597 -11.75 25.12 44.72
N SER A 598 -10.51 25.56 44.51
CA SER A 598 -9.87 25.67 43.20
C SER A 598 -9.52 24.29 42.64
N ILE A 599 -9.50 24.17 41.31
CA ILE A 599 -9.14 22.96 40.58
C ILE A 599 -7.86 23.22 39.82
N ILE A 600 -6.87 22.33 39.99
CA ILE A 600 -5.54 22.44 39.38
C ILE A 600 -5.27 21.31 38.38
N LEU A 601 -4.38 21.59 37.44
CA LEU A 601 -3.81 20.65 36.48
C LEU A 601 -2.32 20.48 36.77
N GLU A 602 -1.85 19.24 36.70
CA GLU A 602 -0.45 18.84 36.93
C GLU A 602 -0.05 17.75 35.95
N GLY A 603 1.24 17.62 35.66
CA GLY A 603 1.74 16.57 34.77
C GLY A 603 1.23 16.73 33.33
N GLU A 604 0.78 15.64 32.71
CA GLU A 604 0.35 15.64 31.32
C GLU A 604 -1.17 15.76 31.18
N GLN A 605 -1.57 16.62 30.24
CA GLN A 605 -2.94 17.04 30.01
C GLN A 605 -3.24 16.92 28.51
N ILE A 606 -4.42 16.40 28.16
CA ILE A 606 -4.82 16.16 26.77
C ILE A 606 -6.10 16.94 26.48
N PHE A 607 -6.09 17.68 25.37
CA PHE A 607 -7.24 18.35 24.80
C PHE A 607 -7.59 17.72 23.47
N ARG A 608 -8.90 17.64 23.15
CA ARG A 608 -9.39 17.12 21.87
C ARG A 608 -10.40 18.07 21.25
N GLN A 609 -10.26 18.30 19.95
CA GLN A 609 -11.15 19.14 19.17
C GLN A 609 -11.47 18.46 17.86
N LYS A 610 -12.77 18.25 17.57
CA LYS A 610 -13.20 17.85 16.23
C LYS A 610 -13.03 19.02 15.28
N ILE A 611 -12.53 18.75 14.08
CA ILE A 611 -12.28 19.75 13.06
C ILE A 611 -12.75 19.24 11.69
N GLU A 612 -13.15 20.17 10.83
CA GLU A 612 -13.49 19.94 9.42
C GLU A 612 -12.66 20.87 8.54
N GLY A 613 -12.46 20.52 7.27
CA GLY A 613 -11.65 21.33 6.33
C GLY A 613 -10.47 20.55 5.75
N LYS A 614 -9.94 21.02 4.61
CA LYS A 614 -8.82 20.38 3.91
C LYS A 614 -7.50 21.09 4.19
N SER A 615 -7.50 22.41 4.28
CA SER A 615 -6.32 23.27 4.32
C SER A 615 -6.56 24.54 5.15
N GLY A 616 -5.65 24.80 6.07
CA GLY A 616 -5.72 25.99 6.89
C GLY A 616 -4.93 25.85 8.17
N LYS A 617 -5.06 26.89 9.00
CA LYS A 617 -4.24 27.06 10.20
C LYS A 617 -5.10 27.03 11.43
N ILE A 618 -4.68 26.27 12.43
CA ILE A 618 -5.28 26.30 13.77
C ILE A 618 -4.25 26.87 14.75
N THR A 619 -4.64 27.89 15.50
CA THR A 619 -3.84 28.46 16.58
C THR A 619 -4.49 28.13 17.91
N PHE A 620 -3.77 27.41 18.77
CA PHE A 620 -4.15 27.15 20.16
C PHE A 620 -3.26 27.96 21.09
N ILE A 621 -3.90 28.75 21.97
CA ILE A 621 -3.23 29.56 22.98
C ILE A 621 -3.76 29.11 24.34
N VAL A 622 -2.85 28.78 25.26
CA VAL A 622 -3.15 28.62 26.67
C VAL A 622 -2.58 29.80 27.43
N ASN A 623 -3.44 30.56 28.11
CA ASN A 623 -3.04 31.62 29.03
C ASN A 623 -3.12 31.04 30.45
N TYR A 624 -2.02 31.06 31.18
CA TYR A 624 -1.90 30.36 32.45
C TYR A 624 -1.05 31.12 33.46
N GLN A 625 -1.32 30.87 34.73
CA GLN A 625 -0.39 31.11 35.82
C GLN A 625 0.05 29.75 36.38
N ALA A 626 1.36 29.56 36.52
CA ALA A 626 1.94 28.34 37.06
C ALA A 626 2.57 28.61 38.42
N CYS A 627 2.32 27.74 39.40
CA CYS A 627 2.88 27.82 40.73
C CYS A 627 3.45 26.46 41.16
N ASP A 628 4.42 26.48 42.07
CA ASP A 628 4.79 25.33 42.90
C ASP A 628 4.59 25.69 44.39
N SER A 629 5.16 24.90 45.31
CA SER A 629 5.07 25.16 46.75
C SER A 629 5.88 26.37 47.24
N HIS A 630 6.74 26.96 46.41
CA HIS A 630 7.67 28.02 46.80
C HIS A 630 7.40 29.34 46.05
N VAL A 631 6.90 29.28 44.81
CA VAL A 631 6.75 30.44 43.94
C VAL A 631 5.56 30.32 43.00
N CYS A 632 4.88 31.43 42.74
CA CYS A 632 3.99 31.61 41.60
C CYS A 632 4.68 32.49 40.55
N LEU A 633 4.71 32.02 39.29
CA LEU A 633 5.25 32.80 38.20
C LEU A 633 4.26 33.88 37.75
N MET A 634 4.78 34.90 37.06
CA MET A 634 3.91 35.84 36.33
C MET A 634 3.08 35.07 35.30
N PRO A 635 1.80 35.45 35.07
CA PRO A 635 0.98 34.83 34.04
C PRO A 635 1.62 34.93 32.65
N LYS A 636 1.51 33.86 31.87
CA LYS A 636 2.11 33.69 30.55
C LYS A 636 1.10 33.13 29.56
N SER A 637 1.42 33.28 28.27
CA SER A 637 0.72 32.61 27.19
C SER A 637 1.66 31.64 26.49
N LYS A 638 1.21 30.42 26.22
CA LYS A 638 1.90 29.47 25.35
C LYS A 638 1.04 29.22 24.12
N THR A 639 1.66 29.30 22.95
CA THR A 639 0.97 29.17 21.66
C THR A 639 1.56 28.02 20.87
N ILE A 640 0.70 27.23 20.24
CA ILE A 640 1.06 26.30 19.18
C ILE A 640 0.21 26.60 17.94
N THR A 641 0.86 26.56 16.79
CA THR A 641 0.22 26.65 15.47
C THR A 641 0.27 25.27 14.83
N ILE A 642 -0.83 24.85 14.21
CA ILE A 642 -0.96 23.60 13.46
C ILE A 642 -1.39 23.94 12.04
N GLU A 643 -0.66 23.41 11.06
CA GLU A 643 -0.99 23.54 9.64
C GLU A 643 -1.62 22.22 9.14
N LEU A 644 -2.74 22.30 8.41
CA LEU A 644 -3.55 21.16 7.98
C LEU A 644 -3.48 20.85 6.49
#